data_AF-A0A5N6XNJ1-F1
#
_entry.id   AF-A0A5N6XNJ1-F1
#
_cell.length_a   1.000
_cell.length_b   1.000
_cell.length_c   1.000
_cell.angle_alpha   90.00
_cell.angle_beta   90.00
_cell.angle_gamma   90.00
#
_symmetry.space_group_name_H-M   'P 1'
#
loop_
_entity.id
_entity.type
_entity.pdbx_description
1 polymer ?
#
loop_
_entity_poly.entity_id
_entity_poly.type
_entity_poly.pdbx_seq_one_letter_code
_entity_poly.pdbx_strand_id
1 'polypeptide(L)'
;MSCPPREKFQVGWICALPIEAAAAKEMLDENFGMLDEQDTTDTNIYTLGRIGKHYVVIACLPAGQYGNTAATVVANNMIRTFSKSLRVGLMVGVGGGIPSNTSDIRLGDIVISCPTGTCGGVLQYDLGKVGVDGKFVRTGSLNSPPRSLLAAVNTMRVAVITDDPHYPEYLRNAIRRTRRTQIAFAKPDRQSDRLFQVSRDHLTTADNCDACLREWEETRSKREDDEPQSHYGIIASGNSVIKHGRTREQLRLQTGALCFEMEAAGLMLDFPCIVIRGICDYSDSHKNKQWQGYAALAAASYTKELLGYIPTSRVAQESLVTDICRSLDDLNTKVKGTNERLDKVYDQQERHHNEQKVQALTDKEKKCHQVFKISNYEQQKDINPTRARETCQWVLQDSRYLRWWDSCGNDLLWISADPGCGKSVLSKSLIDDDFQVHSSTISVCYFFFKDNEEQNNLATALNAILHQLFSRQPSLLQHAVPSWEKNGDKIRQETKELWRILLAVTSDPNSLKTICVLDALDECRPEDVKLLIQWLKYFHDQTSSTQKNWLKFLITSRPYDDIQNDFKSITDLFPHIHLRGEQENDQIHQEIDLVVKAKVKELAKTTGLPADVEKRVLDQLLQMQHRTYLWLHLAIDDIRTTFQGSLWPEKESIMLVPPSVYAAYEKILNRVPSHQKGLVKKILQIIVGARRPLTIKEMSMALDLAHNGKVEIATAAGVDPTKLNSQGVSSWEKYNYLGIFL
;
A
#
# COMPACT_ATOMS: atom_id res chain seq x y z
N MET A 1 45.28 54.89 26.19
CA MET A 1 44.11 54.98 27.10
C MET A 1 43.97 53.63 27.79
N SER A 2 43.56 53.62 29.06
CA SER A 2 43.30 52.36 29.78
C SER A 2 42.08 51.65 29.20
N CYS A 3 42.13 50.33 29.07
CA CYS A 3 40.99 49.53 28.63
C CYS A 3 39.81 49.70 29.60
N PRO A 4 38.58 49.97 29.11
CA PRO A 4 37.38 50.01 29.95
C PRO A 4 37.11 48.67 30.65
N PRO A 5 36.39 48.65 31.78
CA PRO A 5 35.96 47.41 32.41
C PRO A 5 35.00 46.63 31.52
N ARG A 6 34.99 45.29 31.63
CA ARG A 6 34.21 44.39 30.76
C ARG A 6 32.72 44.73 30.73
N GLU A 7 32.21 45.24 31.84
CA GLU A 7 30.80 45.63 32.03
C GLU A 7 30.34 46.76 31.09
N LYS A 8 31.28 47.46 30.43
CA LYS A 8 30.96 48.50 29.45
C LYS A 8 30.68 47.94 28.05
N PHE A 9 31.11 46.73 27.75
CA PHE A 9 31.04 46.15 26.41
C PHE A 9 29.68 45.50 26.16
N GLN A 10 28.80 46.23 25.46
CA GLN A 10 27.40 45.85 25.25
C GLN A 10 27.12 45.27 23.86
N VAL A 11 28.03 45.49 22.91
CA VAL A 11 27.87 45.10 21.50
C VAL A 11 28.89 44.02 21.16
N GLY A 12 28.41 42.86 20.72
CA GLY A 12 29.26 41.80 20.17
C GLY A 12 29.29 41.87 18.65
N TRP A 13 30.46 41.73 18.05
CA TRP A 13 30.66 41.72 16.61
C TRP A 13 31.38 40.42 16.22
N ILE A 14 30.70 39.55 15.50
CA ILE A 14 31.22 38.26 15.05
C ILE A 14 31.54 38.34 13.55
N CYS A 15 32.73 37.85 13.19
CA CYS A 15 33.21 37.73 11.83
C CYS A 15 33.58 36.27 11.54
N ALA A 16 33.30 35.80 10.32
CA ALA A 16 33.65 34.44 9.89
C ALA A 16 35.09 34.35 9.38
N LEU A 17 35.58 35.41 8.73
CA LEU A 17 36.86 35.40 8.04
C LEU A 17 37.85 36.45 8.58
N PRO A 18 39.17 36.19 8.48
CA PRO A 18 40.18 37.16 8.91
C PRO A 18 40.08 38.53 8.22
N ILE A 19 39.66 38.55 6.95
CA ILE A 19 39.49 39.80 6.18
C ILE A 19 38.31 40.63 6.71
N GLU A 20 37.26 39.97 7.22
CA GLU A 20 36.10 40.61 7.84
C GLU A 20 36.46 41.16 9.21
N ALA A 21 37.20 40.39 10.03
CA ALA A 21 37.71 40.86 11.31
C ALA A 21 38.69 42.04 11.15
N ALA A 22 39.51 42.03 10.09
CA ALA A 22 40.37 43.16 9.74
C ALA A 22 39.54 44.40 9.37
N ALA A 23 38.50 44.24 8.56
CA ALA A 23 37.57 45.33 8.22
C ALA A 23 36.86 45.90 9.47
N ALA A 24 36.40 45.04 10.38
CA ALA A 24 35.79 45.46 11.65
C ALA A 24 36.77 46.27 12.52
N LYS A 25 38.04 45.84 12.60
CA LYS A 25 39.08 46.56 13.35
C LYS A 25 39.39 47.93 12.76
N GLU A 26 39.32 48.10 11.44
CA GLU A 26 39.49 49.40 10.79
C GLU A 26 38.38 50.40 11.13
N MET A 27 37.21 49.91 11.55
CA MET A 27 36.07 50.75 11.92
C MET A 27 36.11 51.27 13.36
N LEU A 28 36.99 50.74 14.21
CA LEU A 28 37.16 51.20 15.59
C LEU A 28 37.70 52.63 15.62
N ASP A 29 37.03 53.50 16.36
CA ASP A 29 37.55 54.84 16.69
C ASP A 29 38.68 54.71 17.72
N GLU A 30 38.52 53.80 18.67
CA GLU A 30 39.55 53.43 19.65
C GLU A 30 39.69 51.90 19.71
N ASN A 31 40.95 51.43 19.66
CA ASN A 31 41.30 50.02 19.81
C ASN A 31 42.00 49.82 21.16
N PHE A 32 41.40 49.02 22.03
CA PHE A 32 41.90 48.74 23.39
C PHE A 32 42.76 47.47 23.47
N GLY A 33 42.98 46.77 22.35
CA GLY A 33 43.79 45.57 22.29
C GLY A 33 42.99 44.28 22.48
N MET A 34 43.70 43.21 22.83
CA MET A 34 43.09 41.91 23.11
C MET A 34 42.66 41.82 24.57
N LEU A 35 41.66 40.99 24.87
CA LEU A 35 41.31 40.68 26.25
C LEU A 35 42.39 39.75 26.85
N ASP A 36 43.08 40.20 27.90
CA ASP A 36 44.22 39.46 28.47
C ASP A 36 43.80 38.27 29.35
N GLU A 37 42.69 38.39 30.10
CA GLU A 37 42.25 37.37 31.05
C GLU A 37 40.83 36.90 30.74
N GLN A 38 40.64 35.60 30.51
CA GLN A 38 39.34 34.97 30.33
C GLN A 38 39.35 33.55 30.90
N ASP A 39 38.16 32.95 30.98
CA ASP A 39 38.01 31.56 31.44
C ASP A 39 38.78 30.61 30.52
N THR A 40 39.49 29.62 31.09
CA THR A 40 40.28 28.64 30.33
C THR A 40 39.46 27.79 29.36
N THR A 41 38.15 27.70 29.56
CA THR A 41 37.21 27.00 28.68
C THR A 41 36.75 27.85 27.49
N ASP A 42 36.99 29.17 27.53
CA ASP A 42 36.74 30.06 26.41
C ASP A 42 37.93 30.06 25.45
N THR A 43 37.73 29.47 24.28
CA THR A 43 38.74 29.34 23.23
C THR A 43 38.78 30.52 22.27
N ASN A 44 37.90 31.52 22.44
CA ASN A 44 37.86 32.67 21.54
C ASN A 44 39.00 33.65 21.83
N ILE A 45 39.33 34.46 20.83
CA ILE A 45 40.21 35.63 20.99
C ILE A 45 39.37 36.88 20.72
N TYR A 46 39.30 37.77 21.70
CA TYR A 46 38.53 39.00 21.62
C TYR A 46 39.41 40.21 21.37
N THR A 47 39.00 41.05 20.41
CA THR A 47 39.53 42.42 20.27
C THR A 47 38.52 43.41 20.83
N LEU A 48 38.97 44.29 21.72
CA LEU A 48 38.13 45.27 22.40
C LEU A 48 38.28 46.65 21.75
N GLY A 49 37.17 47.35 21.54
CA GLY A 49 37.21 48.70 20.96
C GLY A 49 35.98 49.54 21.23
N ARG A 50 35.99 50.76 20.66
CA ARG A 50 34.89 51.72 20.71
C ARG A 50 34.54 52.19 19.30
N ILE A 51 33.24 52.25 19.01
CA ILE A 51 32.68 52.87 17.81
C ILE A 51 31.62 53.87 18.25
N GLY A 52 31.83 55.15 17.95
CA GLY A 52 31.01 56.25 18.43
C GLY A 52 30.84 56.15 19.96
N LYS A 53 29.61 55.95 20.41
CA LYS A 53 29.27 55.89 21.85
C LYS A 53 29.25 54.47 22.41
N HIS A 54 29.55 53.45 21.61
CA HIS A 54 29.37 52.04 21.95
C HIS A 54 30.70 51.32 22.11
N TYR A 55 30.81 50.51 23.16
CA TYR A 55 31.94 49.60 23.36
C TYR A 55 31.63 48.25 22.72
N VAL A 56 32.53 47.80 21.86
CA VAL A 56 32.35 46.66 20.96
C VAL A 56 33.39 45.59 21.27
N VAL A 57 32.96 44.34 21.30
CA VAL A 57 33.82 43.15 21.35
C VAL A 57 33.80 42.48 19.99
N ILE A 58 34.96 42.34 19.35
CA ILE A 58 35.10 41.65 18.07
C ILE A 58 35.65 40.25 18.32
N ALA A 59 35.01 39.23 17.75
CA ALA A 59 35.53 37.87 17.68
C ALA A 59 35.51 37.36 16.23
N CYS A 60 36.53 36.58 15.87
CA CYS A 60 36.59 35.91 14.59
C CYS A 60 36.47 34.39 14.80
N LEU A 61 35.83 33.70 13.88
CA LEU A 61 35.80 32.23 13.89
C LEU A 61 37.23 31.65 13.79
N PRO A 62 37.50 30.49 14.41
CA PRO A 62 38.80 29.84 14.32
C PRO A 62 39.21 29.54 12.87
N ALA A 63 40.52 29.58 12.60
CA ALA A 63 41.04 29.36 11.26
C ALA A 63 40.57 28.00 10.68
N GLY A 64 40.03 28.02 9.46
CA GLY A 64 39.52 26.83 8.77
C GLY A 64 38.15 26.36 9.24
N GLN A 65 37.51 27.04 10.20
CA GLN A 65 36.16 26.74 10.67
C GLN A 65 35.19 27.81 10.16
N TYR A 66 34.05 27.37 9.63
CA TYR A 66 32.96 28.20 9.12
C TYR A 66 31.66 27.43 9.29
N GLY A 67 30.52 28.07 8.98
CA GLY A 67 29.22 27.44 9.16
C GLY A 67 28.57 27.75 10.51
N ASN A 68 27.31 27.36 10.62
CA ASN A 68 26.45 27.64 11.79
C ASN A 68 27.07 27.19 13.12
N THR A 69 27.67 25.99 13.18
CA THR A 69 28.21 25.41 14.42
C THR A 69 29.36 26.24 14.98
N ALA A 70 30.32 26.63 14.13
CA ALA A 70 31.47 27.42 14.56
C ALA A 70 31.03 28.81 15.05
N ALA A 71 30.09 29.44 14.35
CA ALA A 71 29.51 30.72 14.77
C ALA A 71 28.81 30.61 16.13
N THR A 72 28.01 29.56 16.33
CA THR A 72 27.30 29.29 17.59
C THR A 72 28.27 29.14 18.77
N VAL A 73 29.36 28.39 18.59
CA VAL A 73 30.38 28.20 19.64
C VAL A 73 31.04 29.53 20.00
N VAL A 74 31.43 30.33 19.01
CA VAL A 74 32.02 31.66 19.24
C VAL A 74 31.05 32.57 19.99
N ALA A 75 29.78 32.60 19.58
CA ALA A 75 28.75 33.40 20.25
C ALA A 75 28.53 32.97 21.69
N ASN A 76 28.37 31.67 21.96
CA ASN A 76 28.13 31.14 23.32
C ASN A 76 29.27 31.46 24.28
N ASN A 77 30.52 31.34 23.81
CA ASN A 77 31.68 31.76 24.58
C ASN A 77 31.67 33.28 24.84
N MET A 78 31.33 34.11 23.85
CA MET A 78 31.19 35.57 24.02
C MET A 78 30.10 35.92 25.04
N ILE A 79 28.95 35.25 24.97
CA ILE A 79 27.85 35.41 25.92
C ILE A 79 28.32 35.06 27.33
N ARG A 80 29.09 33.98 27.51
CA ARG A 80 29.63 33.57 28.82
C ARG A 80 30.59 34.62 29.38
N THR A 81 31.57 35.03 28.58
CA THR A 81 32.63 35.97 29.00
C THR A 81 32.11 37.38 29.26
N PHE A 82 31.12 37.85 28.50
CA PHE A 82 30.50 39.17 28.64
C PHE A 82 29.07 39.10 29.22
N SER A 83 28.81 38.09 30.05
CA SER A 83 27.48 37.73 30.58
C SER A 83 26.74 38.84 31.32
N LYS A 84 27.47 39.85 31.84
CA LYS A 84 26.92 40.97 32.62
C LYS A 84 26.64 42.23 31.79
N SER A 85 27.10 42.29 30.54
CA SER A 85 27.05 43.51 29.73
C SER A 85 26.52 43.32 28.33
N LEU A 86 26.75 42.17 27.69
CA LEU A 86 26.38 41.94 26.30
C LEU A 86 24.87 41.99 26.11
N ARG A 87 24.40 42.82 25.17
CA ARG A 87 22.96 43.04 24.90
C ARG A 87 22.59 42.71 23.46
N VAL A 88 23.42 43.13 22.51
CA VAL A 88 23.14 43.02 21.08
C VAL A 88 24.35 42.49 20.33
N GLY A 89 24.06 41.74 19.27
CA GLY A 89 25.06 41.17 18.37
C GLY A 89 25.05 41.81 16.99
N LEU A 90 26.18 41.69 16.30
CA LEU A 90 26.36 42.03 14.90
C LEU A 90 27.05 40.83 14.24
N MET A 91 26.45 40.29 13.19
CA MET A 91 27.12 39.31 12.31
C MET A 91 27.45 40.03 11.01
N VAL A 92 28.71 40.43 10.85
CA VAL A 92 29.13 41.27 9.72
C VAL A 92 30.23 40.56 8.94
N GLY A 93 30.02 40.45 7.64
CA GLY A 93 30.96 39.79 6.77
C GLY A 93 30.56 39.89 5.31
N VAL A 94 31.03 38.94 4.50
CA VAL A 94 30.67 38.86 3.08
C VAL A 94 29.54 37.87 2.85
N GLY A 95 28.86 38.04 1.72
CA GLY A 95 27.85 37.11 1.21
C GLY A 95 27.82 37.11 -0.32
N GLY A 96 27.14 36.13 -0.88
CA GLY A 96 26.89 36.06 -2.33
C GLY A 96 25.54 36.68 -2.67
N GLY A 97 25.50 37.66 -3.55
CA GLY A 97 24.28 38.40 -3.92
C GLY A 97 23.34 37.57 -4.78
N ILE A 98 22.06 37.91 -4.71
CA ILE A 98 20.98 37.31 -5.48
C ILE A 98 20.25 38.43 -6.24
N PRO A 99 20.78 38.87 -7.41
CA PRO A 99 20.18 39.95 -8.18
C PRO A 99 18.80 39.57 -8.72
N SER A 100 17.93 40.57 -8.89
CA SER A 100 16.62 40.42 -9.53
C SER A 100 16.18 41.73 -10.17
N ASN A 101 15.11 41.67 -10.98
CA ASN A 101 14.53 42.87 -11.59
C ASN A 101 14.02 43.91 -10.57
N THR A 102 13.67 43.47 -9.36
CA THR A 102 13.21 44.35 -8.27
C THR A 102 14.32 44.79 -7.33
N SER A 103 15.49 44.15 -7.40
CA SER A 103 16.63 44.41 -6.54
C SER A 103 17.90 44.20 -7.33
N ASP A 104 18.39 45.28 -7.94
CA ASP A 104 19.66 45.31 -8.68
C ASP A 104 20.82 45.28 -7.68
N ILE A 105 21.14 44.09 -7.17
CA ILE A 105 22.25 43.87 -6.25
C ILE A 105 23.55 43.74 -7.05
N ARG A 106 24.59 44.48 -6.64
CA ARG A 106 25.90 44.50 -7.29
C ARG A 106 27.04 44.12 -6.36
N LEU A 107 28.19 43.75 -6.93
CA LEU A 107 29.38 43.48 -6.14
C LEU A 107 29.81 44.76 -5.40
N GLY A 108 30.12 44.62 -4.12
CA GLY A 108 30.38 45.73 -3.20
C GLY A 108 29.15 46.27 -2.47
N ASP A 109 27.92 46.00 -2.94
CA ASP A 109 26.69 46.39 -2.23
C ASP A 109 26.57 45.72 -0.86
N ILE A 110 25.64 46.21 -0.06
CA ILE A 110 25.45 45.81 1.33
C ILE A 110 24.01 45.33 1.50
N VAL A 111 23.82 44.11 1.99
CA VAL A 111 22.51 43.55 2.33
C VAL A 111 22.37 43.48 3.84
N ILE A 112 21.25 44.00 4.36
CA ILE A 112 20.92 44.06 5.77
C ILE A 112 19.70 43.16 6.04
N SER A 113 19.82 42.25 7.01
CA SER A 113 18.72 41.38 7.40
C SER A 113 17.56 42.18 7.99
N CYS A 114 16.41 42.18 7.31
CA CYS A 114 15.18 42.85 7.76
C CYS A 114 13.99 41.89 7.68
N PRO A 115 13.12 41.84 8.72
CA PRO A 115 11.93 41.01 8.71
C PRO A 115 11.03 41.29 7.50
N THR A 116 10.55 40.24 6.83
CA THR A 116 9.66 40.34 5.66
C THR A 116 8.66 39.20 5.68
N GLY A 117 7.37 39.50 5.61
CA GLY A 117 6.31 38.50 5.70
C GLY A 117 6.39 37.70 7.01
N THR A 118 6.55 36.38 6.92
CA THR A 118 6.70 35.47 8.06
C THR A 118 8.16 35.22 8.46
N CYS A 119 9.13 35.80 7.76
CA CYS A 119 10.55 35.61 8.02
C CYS A 119 11.11 36.73 8.92
N GLY A 120 11.87 36.36 9.95
CA GLY A 120 12.56 37.30 10.86
C GLY A 120 13.69 38.11 10.21
N GLY A 121 14.00 37.88 8.94
CA GLY A 121 15.05 38.57 8.17
C GLY A 121 16.25 37.68 7.85
N VAL A 122 16.38 36.54 8.52
CA VAL A 122 17.29 35.45 8.16
C VAL A 122 16.48 34.18 8.03
N LEU A 123 16.76 33.39 7.00
CA LEU A 123 16.13 32.10 6.78
C LEU A 123 17.20 31.02 6.67
N GLN A 124 17.01 29.86 7.30
CA GLN A 124 17.89 28.71 7.06
C GLN A 124 17.38 27.88 5.88
N TYR A 125 18.07 27.92 4.74
CA TYR A 125 17.50 27.38 3.49
C TYR A 125 17.69 25.87 3.34
N ASP A 126 18.62 25.29 4.09
CA ASP A 126 18.98 23.87 4.07
C ASP A 126 18.40 23.07 5.26
N LEU A 127 17.59 23.70 6.12
CA LEU A 127 16.89 23.03 7.21
C LEU A 127 15.45 22.68 6.84
N GLY A 128 15.15 21.39 6.78
CA GLY A 128 13.85 20.91 6.33
C GLY A 128 13.70 19.41 6.38
N LYS A 129 12.53 18.93 5.95
CA LYS A 129 12.19 17.52 5.84
C LYS A 129 12.02 17.15 4.37
N VAL A 130 12.53 15.98 3.99
CA VAL A 130 12.25 15.40 2.66
C VAL A 130 10.96 14.59 2.77
N GLY A 131 9.94 14.99 2.00
CA GLY A 131 8.64 14.31 1.96
C GLY A 131 8.69 12.97 1.21
N VAL A 132 7.58 12.22 1.26
CA VAL A 132 7.42 10.92 0.59
C VAL A 132 7.57 11.04 -0.94
N ASP A 133 7.31 12.22 -1.50
CA ASP A 133 7.51 12.54 -2.93
C ASP A 133 8.95 12.97 -3.26
N GLY A 134 9.87 12.89 -2.30
CA GLY A 134 11.26 13.31 -2.44
C GLY A 134 11.46 14.83 -2.43
N LYS A 135 10.41 15.64 -2.19
CA LYS A 135 10.55 17.11 -2.15
C LYS A 135 11.02 17.58 -0.79
N PHE A 136 12.01 18.47 -0.80
CA PHE A 136 12.46 19.16 0.40
C PHE A 136 11.49 20.26 0.79
N VAL A 137 10.93 20.17 2.00
CA VAL A 137 10.07 21.18 2.61
C VAL A 137 10.83 21.81 3.77
N ARG A 138 11.12 23.11 3.65
CA ARG A 138 11.81 23.88 4.70
C ARG A 138 10.97 23.91 5.98
N THR A 139 11.63 23.75 7.13
CA THR A 139 11.00 23.81 8.45
C THR A 139 11.77 24.74 9.38
N GLY A 140 11.08 25.27 10.38
CA GLY A 140 11.66 26.17 11.39
C GLY A 140 11.54 27.65 11.04
N SER A 141 11.77 28.48 12.05
CA SER A 141 11.78 29.94 11.96
C SER A 141 12.88 30.47 12.86
N LEU A 142 13.62 31.47 12.38
CA LEU A 142 14.63 32.17 13.15
C LEU A 142 14.06 33.47 13.70
N ASN A 143 14.60 33.96 14.83
CA ASN A 143 14.13 35.21 15.43
C ASN A 143 14.48 36.41 14.55
N SER A 144 13.83 37.54 14.82
CA SER A 144 14.17 38.83 14.20
C SER A 144 15.30 39.53 14.95
N PRO A 145 16.09 40.41 14.28
CA PRO A 145 17.06 41.25 14.97
C PRO A 145 16.44 42.10 16.08
N PRO A 146 17.21 42.49 17.12
CA PRO A 146 16.80 43.42 18.17
C PRO A 146 16.05 44.66 17.66
N ARG A 147 15.04 45.09 18.41
CA ARG A 147 14.22 46.25 18.05
C ARG A 147 15.07 47.53 17.96
N SER A 148 16.07 47.68 18.83
CA SER A 148 17.02 48.81 18.78
C SER A 148 17.77 48.87 17.45
N LEU A 149 18.23 47.73 16.93
CA LEU A 149 18.93 47.64 15.64
C LEU A 149 18.00 47.94 14.47
N LEU A 150 16.79 47.36 14.45
CA LEU A 150 15.81 47.62 13.38
C LEU A 150 15.34 49.07 13.36
N ALA A 151 15.16 49.70 14.54
CA ALA A 151 14.82 51.11 14.63
C ALA A 151 15.94 52.01 14.10
N ALA A 152 17.20 51.68 14.39
CA ALA A 152 18.35 52.39 13.86
C ALA A 152 18.48 52.23 12.34
N VAL A 153 18.24 51.03 11.79
CA VAL A 153 18.17 50.80 10.34
C VAL A 153 17.14 51.73 9.70
N ASN A 154 15.92 51.81 10.24
CA ASN A 154 14.91 52.71 9.69
C ASN A 154 15.27 54.18 9.84
N THR A 155 15.92 54.57 10.93
CA THR A 155 16.35 55.97 11.12
C THR A 155 17.45 56.35 10.13
N MET A 156 18.40 55.45 9.89
CA MET A 156 19.42 55.62 8.87
C MET A 156 18.80 55.71 7.47
N ARG A 157 17.80 54.87 7.15
CA ARG A 157 17.05 54.96 5.88
C ARG A 157 16.32 56.29 5.71
N VAL A 158 15.77 56.84 6.79
CA VAL A 158 15.15 58.17 6.77
C VAL A 158 16.20 59.24 6.47
N ALA A 159 17.36 59.18 7.11
CA ALA A 159 18.46 60.13 6.88
C ALA A 159 18.97 60.08 5.44
N VAL A 160 19.11 58.89 4.83
CA VAL A 160 19.58 58.73 3.44
C VAL A 160 18.61 59.35 2.40
N ILE A 161 17.36 59.64 2.76
CA ILE A 161 16.44 60.38 1.87
C ILE A 161 16.82 61.86 1.77
N THR A 162 17.41 62.43 2.83
CA THR A 162 17.71 63.86 2.94
C THR A 162 19.18 64.19 2.85
N ASP A 163 20.05 63.28 3.28
CA ASP A 163 21.47 63.47 3.50
C ASP A 163 22.29 62.35 2.87
N ASP A 164 23.53 62.65 2.48
CA ASP A 164 24.46 61.63 2.00
C ASP A 164 24.90 60.70 3.14
N PRO A 165 24.98 59.37 2.91
CA PRO A 165 25.50 58.46 3.92
C PRO A 165 27.01 58.67 4.15
N HIS A 166 27.47 58.41 5.37
CA HIS A 166 28.87 58.59 5.75
C HIS A 166 29.72 57.33 5.53
N TYR A 167 29.12 56.15 5.42
CA TYR A 167 29.85 54.89 5.22
C TYR A 167 30.76 54.86 3.99
N PRO A 168 30.46 55.51 2.86
CA PRO A 168 31.40 55.64 1.74
C PRO A 168 32.69 56.40 2.12
N GLU A 169 32.59 57.37 3.04
CA GLU A 169 33.74 58.08 3.56
C GLU A 169 34.57 57.19 4.49
N TYR A 170 33.94 56.50 5.44
CA TYR A 170 34.62 55.55 6.33
C TYR A 170 35.38 54.48 5.54
N LEU A 171 34.77 53.96 4.49
CA LEU A 171 35.37 52.99 3.57
C LEU A 171 36.60 53.59 2.88
N ARG A 172 36.50 54.77 2.25
CA ARG A 172 37.63 55.42 1.56
C ARG A 172 38.79 55.73 2.52
N ASN A 173 38.46 56.19 3.73
CA ASN A 173 39.46 56.50 4.76
C ASN A 173 40.21 55.25 5.22
N ALA A 174 39.51 54.13 5.43
CA ALA A 174 40.14 52.86 5.80
C ALA A 174 41.04 52.29 4.69
N ILE A 175 40.59 52.34 3.42
CA ILE A 175 41.40 51.91 2.26
C ILE A 175 42.71 52.70 2.18
N ARG A 176 42.66 54.01 2.44
CA ARG A 176 43.83 54.91 2.34
C ARG A 176 44.73 54.93 3.58
N ARG A 177 44.34 54.25 4.67
CA ARG A 177 45.04 54.31 5.96
C ARG A 177 46.48 53.81 5.88
N THR A 178 46.73 52.69 5.20
CA THR A 178 48.05 52.08 5.07
C THR A 178 48.22 51.41 3.71
N ARG A 179 49.46 51.12 3.31
CA ARG A 179 49.73 50.31 2.10
C ARG A 179 49.06 48.92 2.18
N ARG A 180 48.98 48.32 3.37
CA ARG A 180 48.35 47.00 3.56
C ARG A 180 46.84 47.07 3.37
N THR A 181 46.17 48.08 3.94
CA THR A 181 44.73 48.26 3.76
C THR A 181 44.37 48.63 2.32
N GLN A 182 45.23 49.40 1.64
CA GLN A 182 45.06 49.69 0.23
C GLN A 182 45.08 48.40 -0.62
N ILE A 183 45.99 47.46 -0.36
CA ILE A 183 46.07 46.20 -1.10
C ILE A 183 44.89 45.28 -0.73
N ALA A 184 44.54 45.18 0.56
CA ALA A 184 43.54 44.24 1.04
C ALA A 184 42.10 44.64 0.71
N PHE A 185 41.82 45.96 0.64
CA PHE A 185 40.46 46.49 0.52
C PHE A 185 40.26 47.41 -0.68
N ALA A 186 41.23 47.50 -1.60
CA ALA A 186 41.06 48.25 -2.84
C ALA A 186 39.77 47.82 -3.56
N LYS A 187 39.07 48.82 -4.09
CA LYS A 187 37.95 48.58 -4.99
C LYS A 187 38.46 47.95 -6.28
N PRO A 188 37.94 46.78 -6.69
CA PRO A 188 38.25 46.21 -8.00
C PRO A 188 37.77 47.10 -9.15
N ASP A 189 38.27 46.84 -10.35
CA ASP A 189 37.84 47.58 -11.55
C ASP A 189 36.34 47.38 -11.81
N ARG A 190 35.64 48.41 -12.27
CA ARG A 190 34.19 48.37 -12.55
C ARG A 190 33.82 47.28 -13.56
N GLN A 191 34.71 46.96 -14.50
CA GLN A 191 34.51 45.90 -15.49
C GLN A 191 34.57 44.49 -14.90
N SER A 192 35.03 44.34 -13.65
CA SER A 192 35.04 43.06 -12.93
C SER A 192 33.71 42.72 -12.26
N ASP A 193 32.76 43.67 -12.17
CA ASP A 193 31.39 43.40 -11.75
C ASP A 193 30.56 42.83 -12.92
N ARG A 194 30.63 41.51 -13.08
CA ARG A 194 30.03 40.78 -14.19
C ARG A 194 28.97 39.83 -13.67
N LEU A 195 27.70 40.10 -14.02
CA LEU A 195 26.58 39.21 -13.76
C LEU A 195 26.28 38.42 -15.03
N PHE A 196 26.32 37.09 -14.94
CA PHE A 196 26.06 36.20 -16.06
C PHE A 196 24.63 35.66 -16.03
N GLN A 197 24.09 35.35 -17.21
CA GLN A 197 22.80 34.68 -17.38
C GLN A 197 22.75 33.37 -16.57
N VAL A 198 21.62 33.14 -15.90
CA VAL A 198 21.38 32.00 -14.99
C VAL A 198 21.71 30.62 -15.59
N SER A 199 21.62 30.45 -16.91
CA SER A 199 21.84 29.19 -17.62
C SER A 199 23.28 28.96 -18.09
N ARG A 200 24.16 29.96 -17.95
CA ARG A 200 25.55 29.92 -18.40
C ARG A 200 26.44 29.57 -17.21
N ASP A 201 27.13 28.45 -17.30
CA ASP A 201 28.08 28.03 -16.28
C ASP A 201 29.50 28.40 -16.70
N HIS A 202 30.35 28.62 -15.69
CA HIS A 202 31.77 28.89 -15.88
C HIS A 202 32.46 27.64 -16.44
N LEU A 203 33.39 27.83 -17.37
CA LEU A 203 34.24 26.75 -17.86
C LEU A 203 35.09 26.24 -16.68
N THR A 204 34.98 24.95 -16.36
CA THR A 204 35.39 24.32 -15.09
C THR A 204 36.89 24.34 -14.76
N THR A 205 37.71 25.11 -15.49
CA THR A 205 39.19 25.08 -15.40
C THR A 205 39.86 26.45 -15.20
N ALA A 206 39.13 27.57 -15.17
CA ALA A 206 39.73 28.90 -15.00
C ALA A 206 39.41 29.51 -13.62
N ASP A 207 40.41 30.14 -13.00
CA ASP A 207 40.30 30.76 -11.65
C ASP A 207 39.64 32.14 -11.66
N ASN A 208 39.37 32.69 -12.85
CA ASN A 208 38.73 33.97 -13.08
C ASN A 208 37.85 33.92 -14.32
N CYS A 209 37.05 34.98 -14.53
CA CYS A 209 36.10 35.05 -15.62
C CYS A 209 36.67 35.69 -16.90
N ASP A 210 37.99 35.92 -17.01
CA ASP A 210 38.56 36.68 -18.14
C ASP A 210 38.29 36.00 -19.49
N ALA A 211 38.19 34.66 -19.48
CA ALA A 211 37.84 33.85 -20.65
C ALA A 211 36.32 33.72 -20.91
N CYS A 212 35.46 34.20 -20.00
CA CYS A 212 34.01 34.16 -20.18
C CYS A 212 33.57 35.22 -21.20
N LEU A 213 32.73 34.81 -22.15
CA LEU A 213 32.23 35.68 -23.22
C LEU A 213 31.32 36.79 -22.67
N ARG A 214 31.51 38.03 -23.14
CA ARG A 214 30.67 39.18 -22.76
C ARG A 214 29.19 39.01 -23.14
N GLU A 215 28.91 38.22 -24.17
CA GLU A 215 27.54 37.91 -24.62
C GLU A 215 26.72 37.11 -23.59
N TRP A 216 27.38 36.51 -22.61
CA TRP A 216 26.72 35.77 -21.53
C TRP A 216 26.31 36.66 -20.36
N GLU A 217 26.76 37.92 -20.36
CA GLU A 217 26.44 38.88 -19.31
C GLU A 217 24.99 39.36 -19.43
N GLU A 218 24.36 39.64 -18.29
CA GLU A 218 23.06 40.29 -18.28
C GLU A 218 23.21 41.80 -18.50
N THR A 219 22.39 42.33 -19.41
CA THR A 219 22.33 43.76 -19.67
C THR A 219 21.69 44.49 -18.49
N ARG A 220 22.47 45.31 -17.77
CA ARG A 220 22.02 46.13 -16.65
C ARG A 220 22.17 47.62 -16.94
N SER A 221 21.29 48.46 -16.39
CA SER A 221 21.39 49.91 -16.51
C SER A 221 22.66 50.44 -15.82
N LYS A 222 23.17 51.58 -16.28
CA LYS A 222 24.29 52.25 -15.61
C LYS A 222 23.77 52.92 -14.34
N ARG A 223 24.41 52.66 -13.18
CA ARG A 223 24.17 53.43 -11.95
C ARG A 223 24.76 54.83 -12.07
N GLU A 224 24.15 55.78 -11.34
CA GLU A 224 24.57 57.17 -11.25
C GLU A 224 25.97 57.31 -10.68
N ASP A 225 26.25 56.61 -9.58
CA ASP A 225 27.56 56.47 -8.97
C ASP A 225 27.97 54.99 -8.84
N ASP A 226 29.21 54.79 -8.39
CA ASP A 226 29.77 53.46 -8.14
C ASP A 226 29.85 53.14 -6.64
N GLU A 227 29.22 53.92 -5.77
CA GLU A 227 29.27 53.65 -4.33
C GLU A 227 28.40 52.43 -3.96
N PRO A 228 28.76 51.69 -2.88
CA PRO A 228 27.96 50.59 -2.38
C PRO A 228 26.53 51.03 -2.05
N GLN A 229 25.53 50.32 -2.57
CA GLN A 229 24.12 50.55 -2.21
C GLN A 229 23.66 49.60 -1.10
N SER A 230 22.70 50.05 -0.30
CA SER A 230 22.12 49.26 0.80
C SER A 230 20.78 48.64 0.41
N HIS A 231 20.65 47.34 0.66
CA HIS A 231 19.45 46.54 0.37
C HIS A 231 18.93 45.91 1.66
N TYR A 232 17.61 45.83 1.81
CA TYR A 232 16.96 45.44 3.06
C TYR A 232 16.00 44.30 2.81
N GLY A 233 16.22 43.15 3.44
CA GLY A 233 15.34 42.01 3.24
C GLY A 233 15.89 40.73 3.84
N ILE A 234 15.50 39.61 3.23
CA ILE A 234 15.84 38.29 3.77
C ILE A 234 17.24 37.87 3.34
N ILE A 235 18.04 37.39 4.29
CA ILE A 235 19.33 36.75 4.04
C ILE A 235 19.17 35.22 4.20
N ALA A 236 19.63 34.47 3.21
CA ALA A 236 19.59 33.00 3.23
C ALA A 236 20.88 32.41 3.80
N SER A 237 20.72 31.69 4.90
CA SER A 237 21.81 31.08 5.67
C SER A 237 21.80 29.57 5.54
N GLY A 238 22.96 28.93 5.45
CA GLY A 238 23.07 27.47 5.43
C GLY A 238 24.51 26.97 5.38
N ASN A 239 24.72 25.69 5.60
CA ASN A 239 26.06 25.08 5.61
C ASN A 239 26.58 24.71 4.21
N SER A 240 25.78 24.92 3.16
CA SER A 240 26.19 24.68 1.78
C SER A 240 26.65 25.98 1.09
N VAL A 241 27.65 25.89 0.22
CA VAL A 241 28.01 27.02 -0.65
C VAL A 241 27.21 26.91 -1.94
N ILE A 242 26.45 27.96 -2.28
CA ILE A 242 25.76 28.03 -3.57
C ILE A 242 26.75 28.52 -4.65
N LYS A 243 27.04 27.66 -5.64
CA LYS A 243 27.91 27.93 -6.79
C LYS A 243 27.24 27.55 -8.12
N HIS A 244 25.92 27.70 -8.21
CA HIS A 244 25.16 27.26 -9.38
C HIS A 244 23.98 28.21 -9.63
N GLY A 245 24.01 28.88 -10.79
CA GLY A 245 23.08 29.97 -11.12
C GLY A 245 21.61 29.55 -11.07
N ARG A 246 21.26 28.36 -11.58
CA ARG A 246 19.87 27.87 -11.54
C ARG A 246 19.40 27.56 -10.12
N THR A 247 20.28 27.01 -9.28
CA THR A 247 19.95 26.75 -7.86
C THR A 247 19.75 28.06 -7.11
N ARG A 248 20.60 29.07 -7.35
CA ARG A 248 20.41 30.44 -6.83
C ARG A 248 19.04 30.98 -7.21
N GLU A 249 18.67 30.89 -8.49
CA GLU A 249 17.40 31.41 -8.98
C GLU A 249 16.18 30.67 -8.41
N GLN A 250 16.26 29.34 -8.32
CA GLN A 250 15.22 28.54 -7.68
C GLN A 250 15.01 28.94 -6.21
N LEU A 251 16.11 29.08 -5.45
CA LEU A 251 16.03 29.51 -4.05
C LEU A 251 15.54 30.95 -3.92
N ARG A 252 15.91 31.86 -4.84
CA ARG A 252 15.38 33.22 -4.89
C ARG A 252 13.86 33.21 -5.02
N LEU A 253 13.32 32.46 -5.98
CA LEU A 253 11.88 32.36 -6.22
C LEU A 253 11.13 31.74 -5.02
N GLN A 254 11.73 30.75 -4.37
CA GLN A 254 11.13 30.09 -3.21
C GLN A 254 11.15 30.94 -1.94
N THR A 255 12.10 31.86 -1.82
CA THR A 255 12.40 32.48 -0.52
C THR A 255 12.37 34.00 -0.50
N GLY A 256 12.53 34.66 -1.64
CA GLY A 256 12.71 36.10 -1.72
C GLY A 256 14.02 36.62 -1.11
N ALA A 257 15.01 35.74 -0.87
CA ALA A 257 16.29 36.14 -0.30
C ALA A 257 17.11 37.03 -1.26
N LEU A 258 17.87 37.95 -0.67
CA LEU A 258 18.71 38.93 -1.36
C LEU A 258 20.19 38.51 -1.41
N CYS A 259 20.65 37.70 -0.46
CA CYS A 259 22.00 37.13 -0.50
C CYS A 259 22.08 35.79 0.25
N PHE A 260 23.15 35.04 -0.03
CA PHE A 260 23.56 33.83 0.67
C PHE A 260 24.76 34.08 1.57
N GLU A 261 24.73 33.51 2.77
CA GLU A 261 25.86 33.41 3.70
C GLU A 261 25.75 32.09 4.51
N MET A 262 26.69 31.82 5.44
CA MET A 262 26.83 30.47 6.01
C MET A 262 26.80 30.39 7.54
N GLU A 263 26.64 31.49 8.27
CA GLU A 263 26.82 31.47 9.72
C GLU A 263 25.59 31.92 10.51
N ALA A 264 24.79 32.84 9.95
CA ALA A 264 23.78 33.54 10.73
C ALA A 264 22.69 32.62 11.28
N ALA A 265 22.32 31.54 10.60
CA ALA A 265 21.30 30.61 11.10
C ALA A 265 21.70 29.99 12.45
N GLY A 266 22.99 29.79 12.71
CA GLY A 266 23.49 29.33 14.02
C GLY A 266 23.38 30.39 15.13
N LEU A 267 23.28 31.67 14.77
CA LEU A 267 23.24 32.78 15.72
C LEU A 267 21.82 33.24 16.04
N MET A 268 20.96 33.33 15.03
CA MET A 268 19.69 34.05 15.12
C MET A 268 18.66 33.45 16.09
N LEU A 269 18.89 32.25 16.65
CA LEU A 269 18.05 31.70 17.71
C LEU A 269 18.41 32.31 19.08
N ASP A 270 19.68 32.23 19.47
CA ASP A 270 20.11 32.49 20.85
C ASP A 270 20.92 33.80 20.99
N PHE A 271 21.54 34.26 19.91
CA PHE A 271 22.35 35.46 19.87
C PHE A 271 21.59 36.58 19.14
N PRO A 272 21.05 37.57 19.85
CA PRO A 272 20.16 38.58 19.28
C PRO A 272 20.97 39.58 18.45
N CYS A 273 21.14 39.27 17.16
CA CYS A 273 21.99 40.02 16.25
C CYS A 273 21.26 40.52 15.00
N ILE A 274 21.83 41.54 14.37
CA ILE A 274 21.53 41.89 12.96
C ILE A 274 22.66 41.36 12.07
N VAL A 275 22.30 40.91 10.87
CA VAL A 275 23.24 40.39 9.87
C VAL A 275 23.43 41.41 8.77
N ILE A 276 24.68 41.74 8.47
CA ILE A 276 25.07 42.74 7.46
C ILE A 276 26.11 42.10 6.55
N ARG A 277 25.77 41.93 5.27
CA ARG A 277 26.62 41.23 4.30
C ARG A 277 27.02 42.13 3.15
N GLY A 278 28.32 42.27 2.95
CA GLY A 278 28.89 42.87 1.74
C GLY A 278 28.92 41.85 0.62
N ILE A 279 28.46 42.22 -0.57
CA ILE A 279 28.31 41.29 -1.68
C ILE A 279 29.64 41.11 -2.41
N CYS A 280 30.21 39.90 -2.35
CA CYS A 280 31.51 39.58 -2.96
C CYS A 280 31.44 38.69 -4.20
N ASP A 281 30.30 38.07 -4.46
CA ASP A 281 30.03 37.25 -5.64
C ASP A 281 28.52 37.14 -5.88
N TYR A 282 28.10 36.44 -6.94
CA TYR A 282 26.69 36.23 -7.29
C TYR A 282 26.18 34.81 -7.03
N SER A 283 26.83 34.04 -6.15
CA SER A 283 26.41 32.67 -5.79
C SER A 283 26.22 31.73 -6.98
N ASP A 284 27.05 31.88 -8.00
CA ASP A 284 27.05 31.02 -9.19
C ASP A 284 28.47 30.48 -9.45
N SER A 285 28.63 29.79 -10.57
CA SER A 285 29.91 29.18 -10.96
C SER A 285 31.02 30.20 -11.24
N HIS A 286 30.71 31.48 -11.39
CA HIS A 286 31.65 32.57 -11.69
C HIS A 286 32.24 33.23 -10.43
N LYS A 287 31.91 32.71 -9.24
CA LYS A 287 32.42 33.17 -7.95
C LYS A 287 33.95 33.19 -7.92
N ASN A 288 34.51 34.35 -7.59
CA ASN A 288 35.93 34.56 -7.35
C ASN A 288 36.15 35.39 -6.07
N LYS A 289 37.41 35.63 -5.68
CA LYS A 289 37.76 36.30 -4.42
C LYS A 289 38.12 37.79 -4.57
N GLN A 290 38.05 38.37 -5.77
CA GLN A 290 38.55 39.73 -6.04
C GLN A 290 37.81 40.80 -5.22
N TRP A 291 36.49 40.65 -5.08
CA TRP A 291 35.63 41.62 -4.38
C TRP A 291 35.54 41.41 -2.86
N GLN A 292 36.09 40.31 -2.35
CA GLN A 292 35.89 39.89 -0.96
C GLN A 292 36.37 40.94 0.06
N GLY A 293 37.54 41.54 -0.18
CA GLY A 293 38.08 42.59 0.69
C GLY A 293 37.20 43.83 0.69
N TYR A 294 36.96 44.42 -0.49
CA TYR A 294 36.14 45.62 -0.62
C TYR A 294 34.73 45.45 -0.04
N ALA A 295 34.08 44.31 -0.33
CA ALA A 295 32.76 43.98 0.19
C ALA A 295 32.74 43.87 1.73
N ALA A 296 33.73 43.20 2.33
CA ALA A 296 33.85 43.11 3.78
C ALA A 296 33.98 44.50 4.43
N LEU A 297 34.78 45.38 3.83
CA LEU A 297 34.96 46.74 4.31
C LEU A 297 33.71 47.61 4.13
N ALA A 298 32.96 47.42 3.05
CA ALA A 298 31.69 48.11 2.83
C ALA A 298 30.68 47.77 3.93
N ALA A 299 30.50 46.48 4.21
CA ALA A 299 29.61 46.00 5.28
C ALA A 299 30.05 46.53 6.66
N ALA A 300 31.34 46.51 6.97
CA ALA A 300 31.87 47.04 8.22
C ALA A 300 31.65 48.56 8.33
N SER A 301 31.84 49.30 7.24
CA SER A 301 31.65 50.75 7.18
C SER A 301 30.20 51.16 7.39
N TYR A 302 29.27 50.43 6.78
CA TYR A 302 27.83 50.61 7.06
C TYR A 302 27.51 50.30 8.53
N THR A 303 28.10 49.23 9.08
CA THR A 303 27.90 48.87 10.49
C THR A 303 28.38 49.97 11.43
N LYS A 304 29.52 50.60 11.13
CA LYS A 304 30.02 51.76 11.88
C LYS A 304 29.01 52.89 11.92
N GLU A 305 28.45 53.25 10.78
CA GLU A 305 27.45 54.29 10.69
C GLU A 305 26.16 53.91 11.42
N LEU A 306 25.66 52.68 11.22
CA LEU A 306 24.46 52.16 11.89
C LEU A 306 24.56 52.30 13.42
N LEU A 307 25.71 51.98 14.01
CA LEU A 307 25.93 52.14 15.45
C LEU A 307 25.78 53.61 15.91
N GLY A 308 26.09 54.58 15.04
CA GLY A 308 25.88 56.01 15.29
C GLY A 308 24.40 56.40 15.45
N TYR A 309 23.50 55.66 14.82
CA TYR A 309 22.05 55.86 14.91
C TYR A 309 21.39 55.17 16.12
N ILE A 310 22.15 54.41 16.91
CA ILE A 310 21.63 53.74 18.11
C ILE A 310 21.96 54.59 19.35
N PRO A 311 20.98 55.12 20.09
CA PRO A 311 21.23 55.74 21.38
C PRO A 311 21.74 54.71 22.40
N THR A 312 22.71 55.07 23.23
CA THR A 312 23.25 54.19 24.29
C THR A 312 22.17 53.72 25.26
N SER A 313 21.19 54.57 25.57
CA SER A 313 20.03 54.22 26.40
C SER A 313 19.16 53.12 25.77
N ARG A 314 19.10 53.02 24.44
CA ARG A 314 18.34 51.97 23.75
C ARG A 314 19.05 50.61 23.83
N VAL A 315 20.38 50.57 23.68
CA VAL A 315 21.15 49.33 23.88
C VAL A 315 21.03 48.87 25.33
N ALA A 316 21.09 49.79 26.29
CA ALA A 316 20.96 49.46 27.71
C ALA A 316 19.56 48.96 28.11
N GLN A 317 18.52 49.27 27.32
CA GLN A 317 17.14 48.79 27.51
C GLN A 317 16.91 47.39 26.93
N GLU A 318 17.77 46.93 26.02
CA GLU A 318 17.70 45.56 25.52
C GLU A 318 18.01 44.57 26.65
N SER A 319 17.42 43.38 26.59
CA SER A 319 17.68 42.35 27.58
C SER A 319 19.13 41.86 27.47
N LEU A 320 19.64 41.34 28.59
CA LEU A 320 20.97 40.72 28.62
C LEU A 320 20.90 39.47 27.75
N VAL A 321 21.89 39.22 26.90
CA VAL A 321 21.84 38.04 26.02
C VAL A 321 21.70 36.76 26.85
N THR A 322 22.35 36.70 28.01
CA THR A 322 22.22 35.59 28.97
C THR A 322 20.80 35.39 29.50
N ASP A 323 20.03 36.45 29.73
CA ASP A 323 18.64 36.35 30.20
C ASP A 323 17.70 35.89 29.08
N ILE A 324 17.99 36.27 27.82
CA ILE A 324 17.29 35.78 26.64
C ILE A 324 17.54 34.28 26.50
N CYS A 325 18.79 33.82 26.54
CA CYS A 325 19.13 32.39 26.45
C CYS A 325 18.41 31.56 27.55
N ARG A 326 18.43 32.02 28.81
CA ARG A 326 17.71 31.33 29.91
C ARG A 326 16.20 31.28 29.69
N SER A 327 15.62 32.36 29.19
CA SER A 327 14.18 32.43 28.90
C SER A 327 13.80 31.52 27.75
N LEU A 328 14.66 31.41 26.72
CA LEU A 328 14.50 30.48 25.61
C LEU A 328 14.65 29.03 26.06
N ASP A 329 15.56 28.71 26.99
CA ASP A 329 15.67 27.36 27.56
C ASP A 329 14.41 26.96 28.36
N ASP A 330 13.86 27.88 29.15
CA ASP A 330 12.62 27.65 29.89
C ASP A 330 11.41 27.53 28.95
N LEU A 331 11.33 28.38 27.92
CA LEU A 331 10.32 28.28 26.86
C LEU A 331 10.47 26.99 26.07
N ASN A 332 11.68 26.59 25.65
CA ASN A 332 11.92 25.34 24.95
C ASN A 332 11.55 24.14 25.81
N THR A 333 11.78 24.19 27.12
CA THR A 333 11.35 23.13 28.05
C THR A 333 9.81 23.04 28.12
N LYS A 334 9.13 24.19 28.19
CA LYS A 334 7.65 24.28 28.19
C LYS A 334 7.05 23.87 26.84
N VAL A 335 7.65 24.32 25.73
CA VAL A 335 7.25 24.00 24.36
C VAL A 335 7.53 22.54 24.07
N LYS A 336 8.64 21.95 24.53
CA LYS A 336 8.89 20.51 24.45
C LYS A 336 7.80 19.72 25.19
N GLY A 337 7.42 20.14 26.40
CA GLY A 337 6.29 19.54 27.11
C GLY A 337 4.93 19.73 26.41
N THR A 338 4.79 20.76 25.57
CA THR A 338 3.58 21.02 24.76
C THR A 338 3.60 20.26 23.45
N ASN A 339 4.75 20.16 22.79
CA ASN A 339 4.98 19.36 21.59
C ASN A 339 4.87 17.88 21.91
N GLU A 340 5.34 17.40 23.07
CA GLU A 340 5.08 16.02 23.48
C GLU A 340 3.59 15.73 23.70
N ARG A 341 2.78 16.75 24.03
CA ARG A 341 1.31 16.64 24.08
C ARG A 341 0.70 16.71 22.68
N LEU A 342 1.21 17.57 21.81
CA LEU A 342 0.75 17.72 20.42
C LEU A 342 1.15 16.51 19.56
N ASP A 343 2.35 15.96 19.70
CA ASP A 343 2.82 14.73 19.05
C ASP A 343 1.99 13.55 19.51
N LYS A 344 1.59 13.49 20.79
CA LYS A 344 0.59 12.49 21.25
C LYS A 344 -0.77 12.69 20.60
N VAL A 345 -1.20 13.94 20.37
CA VAL A 345 -2.46 14.25 19.67
C VAL A 345 -2.34 13.98 18.17
N TYR A 346 -1.21 14.27 17.54
CA TYR A 346 -0.93 14.00 16.13
C TYR A 346 -0.80 12.50 15.89
N ASP A 347 -0.09 11.77 16.76
CA ASP A 347 -0.04 10.31 16.73
C ASP A 347 -1.41 9.69 17.00
N GLN A 348 -2.24 10.28 17.86
CA GLN A 348 -3.62 9.84 18.08
C GLN A 348 -4.49 10.14 16.86
N GLN A 349 -4.31 11.27 16.19
CA GLN A 349 -5.04 11.62 14.97
C GLN A 349 -4.58 10.82 13.76
N GLU A 350 -3.29 10.52 13.63
CA GLU A 350 -2.72 9.69 12.57
C GLU A 350 -3.08 8.22 12.80
N ARG A 351 -3.07 7.74 14.06
CA ARG A 351 -3.65 6.44 14.43
C ARG A 351 -5.13 6.39 14.16
N HIS A 352 -5.91 7.42 14.52
CA HIS A 352 -7.35 7.46 14.26
C HIS A 352 -7.67 7.56 12.76
N HIS A 353 -6.88 8.30 11.99
CA HIS A 353 -7.02 8.41 10.53
C HIS A 353 -6.61 7.10 9.82
N ASN A 354 -5.54 6.44 10.27
CA ASN A 354 -5.16 5.12 9.78
C ASN A 354 -6.14 4.04 10.22
N GLU A 355 -6.69 4.08 11.43
CA GLU A 355 -7.75 3.18 11.91
C GLU A 355 -9.04 3.38 11.11
N GLN A 356 -9.44 4.62 10.80
CA GLN A 356 -10.59 4.88 9.93
C GLN A 356 -10.35 4.41 8.48
N LYS A 357 -9.12 4.52 7.97
CA LYS A 357 -8.74 4.08 6.62
C LYS A 357 -8.62 2.55 6.52
N VAL A 358 -8.08 1.89 7.56
CA VAL A 358 -8.03 0.43 7.71
C VAL A 358 -9.42 -0.14 7.93
N GLN A 359 -10.28 0.53 8.71
CA GLN A 359 -11.68 0.13 8.91
C GLN A 359 -12.46 0.25 7.60
N ALA A 360 -12.27 1.34 6.83
CA ALA A 360 -12.90 1.50 5.51
C ALA A 360 -12.40 0.49 4.47
N LEU A 361 -11.11 0.12 4.48
CA LEU A 361 -10.57 -0.96 3.65
C LEU A 361 -11.10 -2.34 4.07
N THR A 362 -11.17 -2.61 5.39
CA THR A 362 -11.68 -3.87 5.95
C THR A 362 -13.17 -4.04 5.67
N ASP A 363 -13.97 -2.96 5.72
CA ASP A 363 -15.40 -2.99 5.40
C ASP A 363 -15.63 -3.21 3.89
N LYS A 364 -14.71 -2.74 3.05
CA LYS A 364 -14.72 -2.94 1.59
C LYS A 364 -14.33 -4.38 1.20
N GLU A 365 -13.30 -4.94 1.84
CA GLU A 365 -12.90 -6.34 1.67
C GLU A 365 -13.98 -7.30 2.17
N LYS A 366 -14.63 -6.99 3.30
CA LYS A 366 -15.80 -7.74 3.80
C LYS A 366 -16.96 -7.71 2.80
N LYS A 367 -17.27 -6.55 2.21
CA LYS A 367 -18.33 -6.45 1.17
C LYS A 367 -17.98 -7.27 -0.06
N CYS A 368 -16.72 -7.21 -0.52
CA CYS A 368 -16.23 -8.00 -1.65
C CYS A 368 -16.31 -9.51 -1.35
N HIS A 369 -15.91 -9.95 -0.16
CA HIS A 369 -15.98 -11.35 0.25
C HIS A 369 -17.43 -11.90 0.26
N GLN A 370 -18.38 -11.12 0.79
CA GLN A 370 -19.80 -11.51 0.83
C GLN A 370 -20.42 -11.68 -0.56
N VAL A 371 -19.86 -11.06 -1.60
CA VAL A 371 -20.37 -11.17 -2.97
C VAL A 371 -20.26 -12.60 -3.51
N PHE A 372 -19.21 -13.33 -3.11
CA PHE A 372 -18.95 -14.69 -3.57
C PHE A 372 -19.78 -15.76 -2.81
N LYS A 373 -20.43 -15.41 -1.69
CA LYS A 373 -21.30 -16.34 -0.94
C LYS A 373 -22.70 -16.43 -1.55
N ILE A 374 -22.84 -17.17 -2.65
CA ILE A 374 -24.12 -17.32 -3.36
C ILE A 374 -24.88 -18.57 -2.94
N SER A 375 -24.17 -19.65 -2.63
CA SER A 375 -24.74 -20.94 -2.25
C SER A 375 -24.31 -21.35 -0.84
N ASN A 376 -25.11 -22.22 -0.23
CA ASN A 376 -24.79 -22.85 1.05
C ASN A 376 -24.08 -24.18 0.80
N TYR A 377 -22.86 -24.10 0.25
CA TYR A 377 -22.09 -25.27 -0.18
C TYR A 377 -21.75 -26.21 0.99
N GLU A 378 -21.68 -25.70 2.23
CA GLU A 378 -21.48 -26.51 3.43
C GLU A 378 -22.67 -27.45 3.67
N GLN A 379 -23.90 -26.92 3.64
CA GLN A 379 -25.11 -27.74 3.75
C GLN A 379 -25.25 -28.71 2.57
N GLN A 380 -24.86 -28.31 1.37
CA GLN A 380 -24.92 -29.16 0.17
C GLN A 380 -24.04 -30.41 0.31
N LYS A 381 -22.82 -30.26 0.85
CA LYS A 381 -21.95 -31.39 1.20
C LYS A 381 -22.59 -32.25 2.29
N ASP A 382 -23.12 -31.63 3.34
CA ASP A 382 -23.54 -32.34 4.55
C ASP A 382 -24.86 -33.11 4.45
N ILE A 383 -25.61 -32.93 3.37
CA ILE A 383 -26.71 -33.83 3.00
C ILE A 383 -26.21 -35.27 2.77
N ASN A 384 -24.97 -35.45 2.31
CA ASN A 384 -24.42 -36.77 2.06
C ASN A 384 -24.02 -37.47 3.38
N PRO A 385 -24.29 -38.77 3.53
CA PRO A 385 -23.90 -39.51 4.73
C PRO A 385 -22.37 -39.62 4.85
N THR A 386 -21.88 -39.77 6.08
CA THR A 386 -20.46 -40.06 6.35
C THR A 386 -20.07 -41.46 5.87
N ARG A 387 -18.81 -41.65 5.44
CA ARG A 387 -18.31 -42.96 5.04
C ARG A 387 -18.44 -43.99 6.17
N ALA A 388 -18.73 -45.23 5.81
CA ALA A 388 -18.57 -46.34 6.76
C ALA A 388 -17.07 -46.62 6.96
N ARG A 389 -16.68 -47.09 8.14
CA ARG A 389 -15.27 -47.42 8.42
C ARG A 389 -14.75 -48.43 7.39
N GLU A 390 -13.52 -48.21 6.93
CA GLU A 390 -12.80 -49.09 5.99
C GLU A 390 -13.41 -49.19 4.57
N THR A 391 -14.30 -48.27 4.19
CA THR A 391 -14.84 -48.16 2.81
C THR A 391 -14.08 -47.12 1.98
N CYS A 392 -14.32 -47.09 0.66
CA CYS A 392 -13.65 -46.25 -0.34
C CYS A 392 -12.15 -46.55 -0.57
N GLN A 393 -11.67 -47.72 -0.14
CA GLN A 393 -10.26 -48.13 -0.27
C GLN A 393 -9.87 -48.34 -1.73
N TRP A 394 -10.81 -48.76 -2.59
CA TRP A 394 -10.57 -48.90 -4.03
C TRP A 394 -10.06 -47.63 -4.71
N VAL A 395 -10.36 -46.42 -4.20
CA VAL A 395 -9.72 -45.17 -4.68
C VAL A 395 -8.46 -44.85 -3.90
N LEU A 396 -8.53 -44.92 -2.56
CA LEU A 396 -7.43 -44.49 -1.70
C LEU A 396 -6.15 -45.29 -1.91
N GLN A 397 -6.27 -46.55 -2.34
CA GLN A 397 -5.15 -47.45 -2.64
C GLN A 397 -4.79 -47.49 -4.13
N ASP A 398 -5.54 -46.80 -5.00
CA ASP A 398 -5.27 -46.79 -6.43
C ASP A 398 -3.99 -46.01 -6.73
N SER A 399 -3.11 -46.59 -7.55
CA SER A 399 -1.83 -45.97 -7.90
C SER A 399 -1.98 -44.62 -8.60
N ARG A 400 -3.08 -44.40 -9.34
CA ARG A 400 -3.39 -43.13 -10.01
C ARG A 400 -3.77 -42.04 -9.00
N TYR A 401 -4.54 -42.40 -7.98
CA TYR A 401 -4.88 -41.49 -6.89
C TYR A 401 -3.63 -41.11 -6.09
N LEU A 402 -2.80 -42.08 -5.73
CA LEU A 402 -1.54 -41.84 -5.02
C LEU A 402 -0.58 -40.97 -5.84
N ARG A 403 -0.45 -41.21 -7.15
CA ARG A 403 0.34 -40.36 -8.06
C ARG A 403 -0.15 -38.92 -8.06
N TRP A 404 -1.47 -38.73 -8.19
CA TRP A 404 -2.09 -37.41 -8.18
C TRP A 404 -1.91 -36.73 -6.81
N TRP A 405 -1.99 -37.48 -5.71
CA TRP A 405 -1.77 -36.95 -4.37
C TRP A 405 -0.33 -36.48 -4.15
N ASP A 406 0.65 -37.30 -4.54
CA ASP A 406 2.09 -37.05 -4.33
C ASP A 406 2.70 -36.09 -5.35
N SER A 407 1.98 -35.74 -6.43
CA SER A 407 2.52 -34.84 -7.45
C SER A 407 2.86 -33.45 -6.89
N CYS A 408 4.00 -32.90 -7.31
CA CYS A 408 4.52 -31.62 -6.81
C CYS A 408 4.11 -30.41 -7.67
N GLY A 409 3.08 -30.56 -8.51
CA GLY A 409 2.62 -29.53 -9.44
C GLY A 409 1.11 -29.55 -9.62
N ASN A 410 0.63 -28.74 -10.55
CA ASN A 410 -0.79 -28.71 -10.91
C ASN A 410 -1.17 -30.04 -11.56
N ASP A 411 -2.27 -30.64 -11.10
CA ASP A 411 -2.68 -31.97 -11.53
C ASP A 411 -4.20 -32.14 -11.47
N LEU A 412 -4.72 -33.07 -12.25
CA LEU A 412 -6.16 -33.33 -12.39
C LEU A 412 -6.43 -34.81 -12.27
N LEU A 413 -7.41 -35.19 -11.43
CA LEU A 413 -7.89 -36.56 -11.31
C LEU A 413 -9.39 -36.60 -11.63
N TRP A 414 -9.76 -37.47 -12.56
CA TRP A 414 -11.16 -37.73 -12.88
C TRP A 414 -11.56 -39.13 -12.41
N ILE A 415 -12.60 -39.18 -11.58
CA ILE A 415 -13.18 -40.41 -11.03
C ILE A 415 -14.57 -40.57 -11.63
N SER A 416 -14.77 -41.58 -12.45
CA SER A 416 -16.11 -41.91 -12.95
C SER A 416 -16.62 -43.21 -12.34
N ALA A 417 -17.89 -43.21 -11.95
CA ALA A 417 -18.52 -44.42 -11.43
C ALA A 417 -19.99 -44.49 -11.83
N ASP A 418 -20.53 -45.69 -11.88
CA ASP A 418 -21.95 -45.90 -12.16
C ASP A 418 -22.86 -45.26 -11.07
N PRO A 419 -24.15 -45.05 -11.38
CA PRO A 419 -25.12 -44.56 -10.39
C PRO A 419 -25.13 -45.44 -9.14
N GLY A 420 -25.22 -44.83 -7.95
CA GLY A 420 -25.31 -45.59 -6.71
C GLY A 420 -24.01 -46.24 -6.22
N CYS A 421 -22.85 -45.88 -6.79
CA CYS A 421 -21.54 -46.40 -6.38
C CYS A 421 -20.83 -45.57 -5.28
N GLY A 422 -21.47 -44.55 -4.70
CA GLY A 422 -20.94 -43.82 -3.55
C GLY A 422 -19.97 -42.65 -3.85
N LYS A 423 -19.92 -42.12 -5.08
CA LYS A 423 -19.05 -40.99 -5.48
C LYS A 423 -19.13 -39.78 -4.53
N SER A 424 -20.33 -39.31 -4.21
CA SER A 424 -20.51 -38.16 -3.32
C SER A 424 -20.09 -38.45 -1.87
N VAL A 425 -20.20 -39.71 -1.43
CA VAL A 425 -19.71 -40.15 -0.11
C VAL A 425 -18.18 -40.18 -0.09
N LEU A 426 -17.55 -40.63 -1.19
CA LEU A 426 -16.10 -40.55 -1.39
C LEU A 426 -15.63 -39.09 -1.37
N SER A 427 -16.22 -38.20 -2.16
CA SER A 427 -15.86 -36.77 -2.21
C SER A 427 -15.97 -36.12 -0.84
N LYS A 428 -17.06 -36.37 -0.11
CA LYS A 428 -17.24 -35.87 1.27
C LYS A 428 -16.18 -36.42 2.22
N SER A 429 -15.93 -37.72 2.18
CA SER A 429 -14.90 -38.38 2.99
C SER A 429 -13.51 -37.77 2.77
N LEU A 430 -13.12 -37.57 1.51
CA LEU A 430 -11.82 -36.98 1.17
C LEU A 430 -11.70 -35.56 1.76
N ILE A 431 -12.76 -34.76 1.67
CA ILE A 431 -12.80 -33.41 2.20
C ILE A 431 -12.73 -33.37 3.73
N ASP A 432 -13.51 -34.21 4.41
CA ASP A 432 -13.71 -34.15 5.87
C ASP A 432 -12.63 -34.87 6.67
N ASP A 433 -12.13 -36.01 6.17
CA ASP A 433 -11.17 -36.83 6.89
C ASP A 433 -9.76 -36.67 6.31
N ASP A 434 -9.57 -37.04 5.04
CA ASP A 434 -8.24 -37.29 4.49
C ASP A 434 -7.48 -35.99 4.17
N PHE A 435 -8.18 -34.95 3.68
CA PHE A 435 -7.57 -33.65 3.38
C PHE A 435 -7.52 -32.71 4.60
N GLN A 436 -8.37 -32.90 5.63
CA GLN A 436 -8.35 -32.06 6.84
C GLN A 436 -7.09 -32.24 7.69
N VAL A 437 -6.48 -33.43 7.67
CA VAL A 437 -5.22 -33.72 8.41
C VAL A 437 -4.08 -32.77 7.99
N HIS A 438 -4.13 -32.23 6.76
CA HIS A 438 -3.13 -31.31 6.21
C HIS A 438 -3.60 -29.86 6.11
N SER A 439 -4.70 -29.51 6.80
CA SER A 439 -5.38 -28.21 6.72
C SER A 439 -4.52 -26.98 7.07
N SER A 440 -3.39 -27.17 7.76
CA SER A 440 -2.42 -26.11 8.06
C SER A 440 -1.53 -25.72 6.86
N THR A 441 -1.49 -26.56 5.82
CA THR A 441 -0.61 -26.39 4.65
C THR A 441 -1.35 -26.45 3.31
N ILE A 442 -2.55 -27.01 3.29
CA ILE A 442 -3.39 -27.19 2.10
C ILE A 442 -4.76 -26.54 2.31
N SER A 443 -5.19 -25.73 1.35
CA SER A 443 -6.54 -25.20 1.26
C SER A 443 -7.42 -26.14 0.43
N VAL A 444 -8.53 -26.58 0.99
CA VAL A 444 -9.46 -27.51 0.34
C VAL A 444 -10.75 -26.74 0.04
N CYS A 445 -11.12 -26.70 -1.22
CA CYS A 445 -12.35 -26.08 -1.70
C CYS A 445 -13.21 -27.13 -2.40
N TYR A 446 -14.53 -27.04 -2.23
CA TYR A 446 -15.42 -28.04 -2.81
C TYR A 446 -16.74 -27.46 -3.30
N PHE A 447 -17.34 -28.16 -4.26
CA PHE A 447 -18.70 -27.91 -4.70
C PHE A 447 -19.36 -29.22 -5.15
N PHE A 448 -20.63 -29.39 -4.80
CA PHE A 448 -21.43 -30.58 -5.14
C PHE A 448 -22.50 -30.15 -6.13
N PHE A 449 -22.35 -30.55 -7.39
CA PHE A 449 -23.36 -30.28 -8.40
C PHE A 449 -24.62 -31.09 -8.11
N LYS A 450 -25.76 -30.46 -8.37
CA LYS A 450 -27.06 -31.12 -8.39
C LYS A 450 -27.91 -30.56 -9.51
N ASP A 451 -28.74 -31.41 -10.13
CA ASP A 451 -29.65 -31.00 -11.20
C ASP A 451 -30.85 -30.21 -10.63
N ASN A 452 -30.56 -29.01 -10.16
CA ASN A 452 -31.52 -28.00 -9.71
C ASN A 452 -31.02 -26.60 -10.08
N GLU A 453 -31.90 -25.60 -10.05
CA GLU A 453 -31.59 -24.23 -10.50
C GLU A 453 -30.46 -23.56 -9.71
N GLU A 454 -30.18 -24.03 -8.48
CA GLU A 454 -29.17 -23.44 -7.59
C GLU A 454 -27.78 -24.06 -7.75
N GLN A 455 -27.70 -25.35 -8.10
CA GLN A 455 -26.47 -26.15 -8.05
C GLN A 455 -26.02 -26.71 -9.41
N ASN A 456 -26.70 -26.39 -10.51
CA ASN A 456 -26.32 -26.88 -11.84
C ASN A 456 -25.39 -25.95 -12.63
N ASN A 457 -24.98 -24.81 -12.07
CA ASN A 457 -24.25 -23.74 -12.78
C ASN A 457 -22.78 -23.67 -12.34
N LEU A 458 -21.87 -23.59 -13.32
CA LEU A 458 -20.43 -23.45 -13.09
C LEU A 458 -20.06 -22.13 -12.39
N ALA A 459 -20.77 -21.04 -12.68
CA ALA A 459 -20.55 -19.77 -11.99
C ALA A 459 -20.78 -19.92 -10.48
N THR A 460 -21.83 -20.65 -10.06
CA THR A 460 -22.08 -20.92 -8.64
C THR A 460 -20.94 -21.72 -8.01
N ALA A 461 -20.42 -22.74 -8.73
CA ALA A 461 -19.29 -23.54 -8.27
C ALA A 461 -18.03 -22.69 -8.06
N LEU A 462 -17.69 -21.82 -9.01
CA LEU A 462 -16.52 -20.94 -8.91
C LEU A 462 -16.66 -19.89 -7.81
N ASN A 463 -17.86 -19.31 -7.65
CA ASN A 463 -18.13 -18.39 -6.53
C ASN A 463 -17.97 -19.10 -5.18
N ALA A 464 -18.47 -20.33 -5.04
CA ALA A 464 -18.31 -21.13 -3.82
C ALA A 464 -16.84 -21.45 -3.52
N ILE A 465 -16.04 -21.80 -4.53
CA ILE A 465 -14.60 -22.06 -4.38
C ILE A 465 -13.86 -20.78 -3.97
N LEU A 466 -14.10 -19.66 -4.66
CA LEU A 466 -13.46 -18.39 -4.34
C LEU A 466 -13.83 -17.90 -2.94
N HIS A 467 -15.10 -18.05 -2.55
CA HIS A 467 -15.54 -17.73 -1.20
C HIS A 467 -14.79 -18.56 -0.15
N GLN A 468 -14.63 -19.87 -0.35
CA GLN A 468 -13.86 -20.74 0.55
C GLN A 468 -12.39 -20.34 0.64
N LEU A 469 -11.76 -20.02 -0.50
CA LEU A 469 -10.38 -19.53 -0.54
C LEU A 469 -10.21 -18.24 0.24
N PHE A 470 -11.07 -17.24 0.00
CA PHE A 470 -11.01 -15.95 0.67
C PHE A 470 -11.37 -16.04 2.16
N SER A 471 -12.24 -16.97 2.55
CA SER A 471 -12.54 -17.23 3.97
C SER A 471 -11.31 -17.76 4.72
N ARG A 472 -10.48 -18.58 4.08
CA ARG A 472 -9.26 -19.12 4.69
C ARG A 472 -8.06 -18.20 4.53
N GLN A 473 -7.99 -17.46 3.42
CA GLN A 473 -6.88 -16.57 3.08
C GLN A 473 -7.42 -15.19 2.67
N PRO A 474 -7.85 -14.35 3.64
CA PRO A 474 -8.43 -13.04 3.34
C PRO A 474 -7.49 -12.11 2.56
N SER A 475 -6.17 -12.26 2.73
CA SER A 475 -5.17 -11.49 2.00
C SER A 475 -5.24 -11.65 0.47
N LEU A 476 -5.83 -12.75 -0.02
CA LEU A 476 -5.96 -13.00 -1.46
C LEU A 476 -7.14 -12.26 -2.11
N LEU A 477 -8.01 -11.61 -1.31
CA LEU A 477 -9.12 -10.78 -1.82
C LEU A 477 -8.63 -9.62 -2.70
N GLN A 478 -7.39 -9.17 -2.53
CA GLN A 478 -6.77 -8.14 -3.37
C GLN A 478 -6.82 -8.46 -4.87
N HIS A 479 -6.87 -9.75 -5.24
CA HIS A 479 -6.98 -10.18 -6.64
C HIS A 479 -8.40 -10.10 -7.21
N ALA A 480 -9.41 -10.11 -6.32
CA ALA A 480 -10.82 -10.02 -6.69
C ALA A 480 -11.37 -8.59 -6.62
N VAL A 481 -10.84 -7.75 -5.71
CA VAL A 481 -11.31 -6.38 -5.48
C VAL A 481 -11.32 -5.51 -6.75
N PRO A 482 -10.27 -5.48 -7.60
CA PRO A 482 -10.29 -4.65 -8.82
C PRO A 482 -11.38 -5.05 -9.81
N SER A 483 -11.60 -6.35 -9.99
CA SER A 483 -12.65 -6.87 -10.87
C SER A 483 -14.04 -6.62 -10.29
N TRP A 484 -14.19 -6.71 -8.97
CA TRP A 484 -15.44 -6.38 -8.27
C TRP A 484 -15.76 -4.88 -8.31
N GLU A 485 -14.79 -3.98 -8.20
CA GLU A 485 -15.01 -2.54 -8.33
C GLU A 485 -15.54 -2.15 -9.71
N LYS A 486 -15.04 -2.83 -10.75
CA LYS A 486 -15.43 -2.58 -12.13
C LYS A 486 -16.82 -3.12 -12.46
N ASN A 487 -17.12 -4.33 -11.98
CA ASN A 487 -18.32 -5.08 -12.39
C ASN A 487 -19.43 -5.12 -11.33
N GLY A 488 -19.14 -4.74 -10.08
CA GLY A 488 -20.03 -4.86 -8.94
C GLY A 488 -20.46 -6.31 -8.70
N ASP A 489 -21.71 -6.50 -8.24
CA ASP A 489 -22.30 -7.83 -8.05
C ASP A 489 -22.44 -8.66 -9.33
N LYS A 490 -22.26 -8.05 -10.51
CA LYS A 490 -22.35 -8.77 -11.79
C LYS A 490 -21.18 -9.71 -12.02
N ILE A 491 -20.07 -9.53 -11.30
CA ILE A 491 -18.92 -10.46 -11.32
C ILE A 491 -19.34 -11.92 -11.05
N ARG A 492 -20.40 -12.10 -10.25
CA ARG A 492 -20.98 -13.41 -9.92
C ARG A 492 -21.44 -14.20 -11.15
N GLN A 493 -21.76 -13.50 -12.25
CA GLN A 493 -22.26 -14.07 -13.50
C GLN A 493 -21.15 -14.18 -14.56
N GLU A 494 -19.96 -13.62 -14.30
CA GLU A 494 -18.84 -13.59 -15.24
C GLU A 494 -17.92 -14.81 -15.04
N THR A 495 -18.39 -15.98 -15.47
CA THR A 495 -17.69 -17.28 -15.28
C THR A 495 -16.21 -17.25 -15.70
N LYS A 496 -15.89 -16.56 -16.80
CA LYS A 496 -14.50 -16.38 -17.29
C LYS A 496 -13.63 -15.59 -16.32
N GLU A 497 -14.17 -14.52 -15.74
CA GLU A 497 -13.43 -13.67 -14.81
C GLU A 497 -13.24 -14.38 -13.47
N LEU A 498 -14.25 -15.12 -12.99
CA LEU A 498 -14.13 -15.98 -11.81
C LEU A 498 -13.03 -17.04 -11.97
N TRP A 499 -12.94 -17.67 -13.14
CA TRP A 499 -11.86 -18.60 -13.47
C TRP A 499 -10.48 -17.92 -13.48
N ARG A 500 -10.38 -16.72 -14.07
CA ARG A 500 -9.14 -15.93 -14.07
C ARG A 500 -8.69 -15.58 -12.65
N ILE A 501 -9.62 -15.16 -11.79
CA ILE A 501 -9.33 -14.84 -10.39
C ILE A 501 -8.86 -16.09 -9.65
N LEU A 502 -9.50 -17.25 -9.86
CA LEU A 502 -9.09 -18.52 -9.24
C LEU A 502 -7.64 -18.87 -9.59
N LEU A 503 -7.25 -18.75 -10.87
CA LEU A 503 -5.87 -19.01 -11.30
C LEU A 503 -4.88 -17.99 -10.72
N ALA A 504 -5.24 -16.71 -10.67
CA ALA A 504 -4.39 -15.66 -10.09
C ALA A 504 -4.16 -15.88 -8.58
N VAL A 505 -5.23 -16.19 -7.85
CA VAL A 505 -5.22 -16.45 -6.40
C VAL A 505 -4.38 -17.68 -6.04
N THR A 506 -4.46 -18.73 -6.85
CA THR A 506 -3.73 -19.99 -6.61
C THR A 506 -2.27 -19.92 -7.07
N SER A 507 -1.94 -18.98 -7.96
CA SER A 507 -0.56 -18.71 -8.41
C SER A 507 0.20 -17.72 -7.51
N ASP A 508 -0.48 -17.04 -6.57
CA ASP A 508 0.17 -16.09 -5.65
C ASP A 508 1.20 -16.81 -4.75
N PRO A 509 2.41 -16.28 -4.56
CA PRO A 509 3.44 -16.89 -3.69
C PRO A 509 3.01 -17.10 -2.23
N ASN A 510 2.05 -16.32 -1.75
CA ASN A 510 1.49 -16.41 -0.40
C ASN A 510 0.25 -17.32 -0.32
N SER A 511 -0.19 -17.87 -1.46
CA SER A 511 -1.29 -18.82 -1.52
C SER A 511 -0.88 -20.16 -0.91
N LEU A 512 -1.81 -20.85 -0.23
CA LEU A 512 -1.57 -22.22 0.20
C LEU A 512 -1.74 -23.16 -1.00
N LYS A 513 -1.14 -24.35 -0.92
CA LYS A 513 -1.42 -25.43 -1.88
C LYS A 513 -2.92 -25.68 -1.89
N THR A 514 -3.56 -25.73 -3.06
CA THR A 514 -5.03 -25.75 -3.15
C THR A 514 -5.52 -27.02 -3.84
N ILE A 515 -6.54 -27.67 -3.26
CA ILE A 515 -7.28 -28.78 -3.86
C ILE A 515 -8.73 -28.34 -4.07
N CYS A 516 -9.23 -28.45 -5.30
CA CYS A 516 -10.60 -28.19 -5.67
C CYS A 516 -11.33 -29.52 -5.98
N VAL A 517 -12.37 -29.83 -5.21
CA VAL A 517 -13.20 -31.03 -5.38
C VAL A 517 -14.54 -30.64 -6.02
N LEU A 518 -14.82 -31.16 -7.21
CA LEU A 518 -16.08 -30.96 -7.92
C LEU A 518 -16.81 -32.29 -8.03
N ASP A 519 -17.86 -32.47 -7.24
CA ASP A 519 -18.64 -33.70 -7.21
C ASP A 519 -19.83 -33.66 -8.18
N ALA A 520 -20.12 -34.79 -8.82
CA ALA A 520 -21.28 -35.00 -9.70
C ALA A 520 -21.36 -34.04 -10.90
N LEU A 521 -20.25 -33.85 -11.62
CA LEU A 521 -20.19 -32.97 -12.79
C LEU A 521 -21.25 -33.29 -13.87
N ASP A 522 -21.74 -34.53 -13.91
CA ASP A 522 -22.86 -34.94 -14.77
C ASP A 522 -24.19 -34.25 -14.47
N GLU A 523 -24.33 -33.60 -13.32
CA GLU A 523 -25.52 -32.83 -12.92
C GLU A 523 -25.36 -31.32 -13.19
N CYS A 524 -24.28 -30.91 -13.86
CA CYS A 524 -24.04 -29.54 -14.33
C CYS A 524 -24.63 -29.32 -15.74
N ARG A 525 -24.92 -28.06 -16.09
CA ARG A 525 -25.43 -27.69 -17.42
C ARG A 525 -24.47 -28.17 -18.51
N PRO A 526 -24.96 -28.78 -19.60
CA PRO A 526 -24.10 -29.32 -20.66
C PRO A 526 -23.13 -28.29 -21.27
N GLU A 527 -23.53 -27.03 -21.40
CA GLU A 527 -22.69 -25.95 -21.90
C GLU A 527 -21.54 -25.61 -20.95
N ASP A 528 -21.83 -25.61 -19.64
CA ASP A 528 -20.88 -25.33 -18.57
C ASP A 528 -19.89 -26.48 -18.40
N VAL A 529 -20.34 -27.73 -18.54
CA VAL A 529 -19.48 -28.92 -18.54
C VAL A 529 -18.44 -28.83 -19.66
N LYS A 530 -18.89 -28.53 -20.90
CA LYS A 530 -17.97 -28.37 -22.05
C LYS A 530 -16.96 -27.25 -21.82
N LEU A 531 -17.41 -26.12 -21.28
CA LEU A 531 -16.55 -24.97 -20.98
C LEU A 531 -15.51 -25.30 -19.90
N LEU A 532 -15.93 -25.95 -18.82
CA LEU A 532 -15.04 -26.36 -17.73
C LEU A 532 -13.99 -27.35 -18.23
N ILE A 533 -14.38 -28.37 -19.01
CA ILE A 533 -13.45 -29.34 -19.57
C ILE A 533 -12.41 -28.64 -20.46
N GLN A 534 -12.82 -27.68 -21.30
CA GLN A 534 -11.88 -26.90 -22.11
C GLN A 534 -10.88 -26.10 -21.27
N TRP A 535 -11.32 -25.50 -20.17
CA TRP A 535 -10.41 -24.77 -19.27
C TRP A 535 -9.46 -25.68 -18.50
N LEU A 536 -9.93 -26.86 -18.10
CA LEU A 536 -9.10 -27.86 -17.44
C LEU A 536 -8.02 -28.42 -18.38
N LYS A 537 -8.32 -28.57 -19.69
CA LYS A 537 -7.31 -28.90 -20.72
C LYS A 537 -6.19 -27.85 -20.73
N TYR A 538 -6.57 -26.59 -20.92
CA TYR A 538 -5.61 -25.49 -20.98
C TYR A 538 -4.78 -25.37 -19.70
N PHE A 539 -5.42 -25.55 -18.55
CA PHE A 539 -4.76 -25.55 -17.25
C PHE A 539 -3.71 -26.67 -17.12
N HIS A 540 -4.02 -27.86 -17.62
CA HIS A 540 -3.08 -28.98 -17.59
C HIS A 540 -1.92 -28.81 -18.58
N ASP A 541 -2.18 -28.33 -19.80
CA ASP A 541 -1.16 -28.14 -20.84
C ASP A 541 -0.11 -27.08 -20.48
N GLN A 542 -0.45 -26.12 -19.61
CA GLN A 542 0.47 -25.09 -19.13
C GLN A 542 1.39 -25.53 -17.98
N THR A 543 1.41 -26.82 -17.63
CA THR A 543 2.26 -27.35 -16.57
C THR A 543 3.73 -27.44 -16.98
N SER A 544 4.42 -26.31 -16.89
CA SER A 544 5.87 -26.24 -16.96
C SER A 544 6.44 -25.48 -15.76
N SER A 545 7.17 -26.24 -14.94
CA SER A 545 8.09 -25.81 -13.87
C SER A 545 7.55 -25.67 -12.44
N THR A 546 8.40 -26.21 -11.57
CA THR A 546 8.60 -26.03 -10.13
C THR A 546 8.06 -24.71 -9.56
N GLN A 547 6.79 -24.69 -9.17
CA GLN A 547 6.23 -23.65 -8.32
C GLN A 547 6.17 -24.13 -6.86
N LYS A 548 6.36 -23.19 -5.93
CA LYS A 548 6.26 -23.44 -4.47
C LYS A 548 4.82 -23.79 -4.05
N ASN A 549 3.83 -23.37 -4.84
CA ASN A 549 2.40 -23.56 -4.66
C ASN A 549 1.83 -24.29 -5.88
N TRP A 550 0.78 -25.08 -5.69
CA TRP A 550 0.11 -25.82 -6.75
C TRP A 550 -1.40 -25.84 -6.56
N LEU A 551 -2.14 -26.05 -7.65
CA LEU A 551 -3.58 -26.23 -7.71
C LEU A 551 -3.90 -27.60 -8.30
N LYS A 552 -4.67 -28.42 -7.56
CA LYS A 552 -5.14 -29.72 -8.03
C LYS A 552 -6.65 -29.79 -8.10
N PHE A 553 -7.17 -30.48 -9.10
CA PHE A 553 -8.58 -30.74 -9.27
C PHE A 553 -8.91 -32.22 -9.09
N LEU A 554 -9.96 -32.53 -8.34
CA LEU A 554 -10.58 -33.85 -8.28
C LEU A 554 -12.03 -33.71 -8.74
N ILE A 555 -12.39 -34.44 -9.79
CA ILE A 555 -13.70 -34.35 -10.43
C ILE A 555 -14.36 -35.71 -10.38
N THR A 556 -15.61 -35.77 -9.93
CA THR A 556 -16.42 -36.97 -10.02
C THR A 556 -17.55 -36.82 -11.03
N SER A 557 -17.85 -37.87 -11.79
CA SER A 557 -19.01 -37.87 -12.69
C SER A 557 -19.54 -39.28 -12.97
N ARG A 558 -20.71 -39.36 -13.61
CA ARG A 558 -21.16 -40.58 -14.29
C ARG A 558 -20.42 -40.78 -15.63
N PRO A 559 -20.34 -42.04 -16.12
CA PRO A 559 -19.71 -42.38 -17.39
C PRO A 559 -20.63 -42.13 -18.61
N TYR A 560 -21.32 -40.99 -18.68
CA TYR A 560 -22.14 -40.68 -19.87
C TYR A 560 -21.27 -40.45 -21.10
N ASP A 561 -21.72 -40.92 -22.27
CA ASP A 561 -20.95 -40.87 -23.52
C ASP A 561 -20.47 -39.45 -23.86
N ASP A 562 -21.27 -38.42 -23.64
CA ASP A 562 -20.88 -37.04 -23.93
C ASP A 562 -19.71 -36.57 -23.06
N ILE A 563 -19.77 -36.83 -21.76
CA ILE A 563 -18.72 -36.50 -20.79
C ILE A 563 -17.49 -37.38 -21.05
N GLN A 564 -17.71 -38.67 -21.26
CA GLN A 564 -16.63 -39.59 -21.60
C GLN A 564 -15.93 -39.17 -22.88
N ASN A 565 -16.63 -38.83 -23.96
CA ASN A 565 -16.01 -38.42 -25.22
C ASN A 565 -15.25 -37.10 -25.07
N ASP A 566 -15.80 -36.14 -24.34
CA ASP A 566 -15.14 -34.87 -24.06
C ASP A 566 -13.86 -35.05 -23.25
N PHE A 567 -13.86 -35.93 -22.24
CA PHE A 567 -12.66 -36.32 -21.49
C PHE A 567 -11.74 -37.28 -22.25
N LYS A 568 -12.28 -38.14 -23.13
CA LYS A 568 -11.57 -39.18 -23.89
C LYS A 568 -10.70 -38.63 -25.00
N SER A 569 -11.07 -37.47 -25.54
CA SER A 569 -10.14 -36.65 -26.34
C SER A 569 -8.86 -36.24 -25.59
N ILE A 570 -8.77 -36.55 -24.29
CA ILE A 570 -7.76 -36.13 -23.34
C ILE A 570 -7.36 -37.28 -22.39
N THR A 571 -7.94 -38.47 -22.50
CA THR A 571 -7.70 -39.58 -21.54
C THR A 571 -6.29 -40.13 -21.61
N ASP A 572 -5.55 -39.87 -22.69
CA ASP A 572 -4.11 -40.19 -22.77
C ASP A 572 -3.24 -39.21 -21.93
N LEU A 573 -3.80 -38.09 -21.46
CA LEU A 573 -3.14 -37.07 -20.65
C LEU A 573 -3.52 -37.15 -19.14
N PHE A 574 -4.67 -37.74 -18.79
CA PHE A 574 -5.20 -37.69 -17.41
C PHE A 574 -5.30 -39.06 -16.73
N PRO A 575 -4.95 -39.17 -15.43
CA PRO A 575 -5.33 -40.33 -14.63
C PRO A 575 -6.86 -40.39 -14.52
N HIS A 576 -7.45 -41.41 -15.13
CA HIS A 576 -8.87 -41.72 -15.04
C HIS A 576 -9.07 -42.97 -14.19
N ILE A 577 -9.89 -42.89 -13.15
CA ILE A 577 -10.32 -44.05 -12.35
C ILE A 577 -11.78 -44.30 -12.69
N HIS A 578 -12.07 -45.46 -13.29
CA HIS A 578 -13.44 -45.86 -13.59
C HIS A 578 -13.87 -47.04 -12.73
N LEU A 579 -14.99 -46.86 -12.02
CA LEU A 579 -15.64 -47.91 -11.27
C LEU A 579 -16.91 -48.37 -12.01
N ARG A 580 -16.92 -49.63 -12.43
CA ARG A 580 -18.12 -50.30 -12.95
C ARG A 580 -18.89 -50.91 -11.79
N GLY A 581 -20.19 -50.62 -11.70
CA GLY A 581 -21.03 -50.97 -10.57
C GLY A 581 -21.47 -52.44 -10.56
N GLU A 582 -21.81 -53.01 -11.72
CA GLU A 582 -22.42 -54.35 -11.81
C GLU A 582 -21.49 -55.46 -12.34
N GLN A 583 -20.27 -55.13 -12.76
CA GLN A 583 -19.27 -56.11 -13.21
C GLN A 583 -18.28 -56.45 -12.10
N GLU A 584 -17.96 -57.75 -11.93
CA GLU A 584 -17.10 -58.38 -10.91
C GLU A 584 -15.95 -57.48 -10.43
N ASN A 585 -16.22 -56.70 -9.36
CA ASN A 585 -15.19 -56.00 -8.61
C ASN A 585 -15.29 -56.47 -7.15
N ASP A 586 -14.58 -57.56 -6.87
CA ASP A 586 -14.55 -58.21 -5.55
C ASP A 586 -14.26 -57.23 -4.41
N GLN A 587 -13.50 -56.17 -4.69
CA GLN A 587 -13.15 -55.14 -3.71
C GLN A 587 -14.35 -54.26 -3.31
N ILE A 588 -15.21 -53.88 -4.25
CA ILE A 588 -16.44 -53.12 -3.93
C ILE A 588 -17.41 -54.01 -3.15
N HIS A 589 -17.53 -55.29 -3.53
CA HIS A 589 -18.42 -56.22 -2.84
C HIS A 589 -18.04 -56.37 -1.37
N GLN A 590 -16.74 -56.48 -1.07
CA GLN A 590 -16.22 -56.52 0.30
C GLN A 590 -16.51 -55.22 1.06
N GLU A 591 -16.40 -54.05 0.42
CA GLU A 591 -16.74 -52.77 1.06
C GLU A 591 -18.25 -52.63 1.32
N ILE A 592 -19.09 -53.08 0.39
CA ILE A 592 -20.55 -53.09 0.56
C ILE A 592 -20.92 -54.02 1.73
N ASP A 593 -20.25 -55.16 1.91
CA ASP A 593 -20.47 -56.04 3.07
C ASP A 593 -20.26 -55.31 4.41
N LEU A 594 -19.27 -54.43 4.49
CA LEU A 594 -19.02 -53.61 5.68
C LEU A 594 -20.18 -52.62 5.92
N VAL A 595 -20.69 -51.99 4.86
CA VAL A 595 -21.85 -51.09 4.96
C VAL A 595 -23.12 -51.83 5.32
N VAL A 596 -23.34 -53.03 4.77
CA VAL A 596 -24.46 -53.92 5.13
C VAL A 596 -24.42 -54.20 6.62
N LYS A 597 -23.28 -54.67 7.15
CA LYS A 597 -23.10 -54.94 8.59
C LYS A 597 -23.42 -53.73 9.45
N ALA A 598 -22.93 -52.55 9.07
CA ALA A 598 -23.17 -51.31 9.80
C ALA A 598 -24.65 -50.89 9.77
N LYS A 599 -25.29 -50.94 8.59
CA LYS A 599 -26.68 -50.52 8.39
C LYS A 599 -27.69 -51.47 9.03
N VAL A 600 -27.45 -52.79 9.00
CA VAL A 600 -28.29 -53.78 9.67
C VAL A 600 -28.22 -53.60 11.18
N LYS A 601 -27.02 -53.35 11.74
CA LYS A 601 -26.85 -53.07 13.17
C LYS A 601 -27.55 -51.77 13.60
N GLU A 602 -27.47 -50.73 12.78
CA GLU A 602 -28.20 -49.46 12.99
C GLU A 602 -29.72 -49.68 12.95
N LEU A 603 -30.20 -50.46 11.97
CA LEU A 603 -31.61 -50.81 11.83
C LEU A 603 -32.11 -51.61 13.03
N ALA A 604 -31.37 -52.64 13.46
CA ALA A 604 -31.71 -53.47 14.62
C ALA A 604 -31.84 -52.62 15.89
N LYS A 605 -30.93 -51.67 16.10
CA LYS A 605 -31.00 -50.72 17.21
C LYS A 605 -32.22 -49.79 17.12
N THR A 606 -32.56 -49.32 15.92
CA THR A 606 -33.62 -48.32 15.71
C THR A 606 -35.02 -48.91 15.72
N THR A 607 -35.16 -50.17 15.26
CA THR A 607 -36.45 -50.87 15.16
C THR A 607 -36.65 -51.93 16.25
N GLY A 608 -35.64 -52.19 17.09
CA GLY A 608 -35.72 -53.15 18.18
C GLY A 608 -35.76 -54.61 17.71
N LEU A 609 -35.05 -54.94 16.63
CA LEU A 609 -35.08 -56.30 16.06
C LEU A 609 -34.41 -57.32 17.00
N PRO A 610 -35.02 -58.50 17.21
CA PRO A 610 -34.38 -59.63 17.88
C PRO A 610 -33.09 -60.08 17.17
N ALA A 611 -32.11 -60.56 17.95
CA ALA A 611 -30.78 -60.94 17.44
C ALA A 611 -30.80 -62.05 16.38
N ASP A 612 -31.80 -62.93 16.41
CA ASP A 612 -32.03 -63.98 15.42
C ASP A 612 -32.60 -63.41 14.10
N VAL A 613 -33.40 -62.35 14.15
CA VAL A 613 -33.89 -61.63 12.95
C VAL A 613 -32.77 -60.79 12.34
N GLU A 614 -31.98 -60.10 13.17
CA GLU A 614 -30.80 -59.33 12.75
C GLU A 614 -29.83 -60.22 11.95
N LYS A 615 -29.50 -61.40 12.50
CA LYS A 615 -28.59 -62.36 11.85
C LYS A 615 -29.16 -62.88 10.53
N ARG A 616 -30.46 -63.19 10.48
CA ARG A 616 -31.11 -63.67 9.24
C ARG A 616 -31.11 -62.62 8.13
N VAL A 617 -31.41 -61.36 8.46
CA VAL A 617 -31.37 -60.23 7.52
C VAL A 617 -29.95 -59.98 7.03
N LEU A 618 -28.97 -60.05 7.95
CA LEU A 618 -27.55 -59.91 7.62
C LEU A 618 -27.09 -60.99 6.64
N ASP A 619 -27.32 -62.26 6.96
CA ASP A 619 -26.89 -63.40 6.13
C ASP A 619 -27.51 -63.34 4.72
N GLN A 620 -28.78 -62.94 4.61
CA GLN A 620 -29.44 -62.82 3.31
C GLN A 620 -28.91 -61.65 2.47
N LEU A 621 -28.67 -60.49 3.07
CA LEU A 621 -28.10 -59.32 2.37
C LEU A 621 -26.65 -59.58 1.94
N LEU A 622 -25.91 -60.44 2.65
CA LEU A 622 -24.54 -60.85 2.30
C LEU A 622 -24.51 -61.89 1.16
N GLN A 623 -25.56 -62.68 0.98
CA GLN A 623 -25.64 -63.73 -0.06
C GLN A 623 -26.01 -63.22 -1.47
N MET A 624 -26.39 -61.95 -1.61
CA MET A 624 -26.83 -61.40 -2.90
C MET A 624 -25.64 -61.15 -3.86
N GLN A 625 -25.78 -61.53 -5.13
CA GLN A 625 -24.68 -61.42 -6.11
C GLN A 625 -24.50 -60.01 -6.70
N HIS A 626 -25.59 -59.27 -6.97
CA HIS A 626 -25.53 -57.94 -7.59
C HIS A 626 -25.95 -56.86 -6.58
N ARG A 627 -24.98 -56.22 -5.94
CA ARG A 627 -25.23 -55.24 -4.88
C ARG A 627 -24.57 -53.90 -5.21
N THR A 628 -25.38 -52.84 -5.25
CA THR A 628 -24.91 -51.45 -5.28
C THR A 628 -25.32 -50.75 -3.98
N TYR A 629 -24.71 -49.61 -3.63
CA TYR A 629 -25.15 -48.86 -2.44
C TYR A 629 -26.59 -48.35 -2.59
N LEU A 630 -27.03 -48.07 -3.82
CA LEU A 630 -28.42 -47.71 -4.11
C LEU A 630 -29.37 -48.88 -3.82
N TRP A 631 -29.04 -50.09 -4.29
CA TRP A 631 -29.80 -51.30 -3.95
C TRP A 631 -29.88 -51.50 -2.43
N LEU A 632 -28.74 -51.38 -1.74
CA LEU A 632 -28.69 -51.56 -0.29
C LEU A 632 -29.58 -50.56 0.43
N HIS A 633 -29.58 -49.29 0.00
CA HIS A 633 -30.45 -48.27 0.55
C HIS A 633 -31.93 -48.61 0.37
N LEU A 634 -32.32 -49.01 -0.84
CA LEU A 634 -33.70 -49.41 -1.16
C LEU A 634 -34.13 -50.66 -0.37
N ALA A 635 -33.25 -51.66 -0.26
CA ALA A 635 -33.50 -52.88 0.47
C ALA A 635 -33.68 -52.60 1.98
N ILE A 636 -32.79 -51.82 2.59
CA ILE A 636 -32.89 -51.45 4.01
C ILE A 636 -34.13 -50.62 4.29
N ASP A 637 -34.54 -49.73 3.39
CA ASP A 637 -35.76 -48.94 3.58
C ASP A 637 -37.03 -49.78 3.41
N ASP A 638 -37.05 -50.71 2.47
CA ASP A 638 -38.13 -51.68 2.29
C ASP A 638 -38.25 -52.62 3.52
N ILE A 639 -37.13 -53.10 4.05
CA ILE A 639 -37.06 -53.83 5.32
C ILE A 639 -37.61 -52.94 6.45
N ARG A 640 -37.12 -51.71 6.60
CA ARG A 640 -37.57 -50.77 7.64
C ARG A 640 -39.08 -50.52 7.60
N THR A 641 -39.64 -50.24 6.42
CA THR A 641 -41.08 -49.99 6.24
C THR A 641 -41.92 -51.22 6.56
N THR A 642 -41.41 -52.42 6.27
CA THR A 642 -42.06 -53.69 6.60
C THR A 642 -42.13 -53.90 8.13
N PHE A 643 -41.03 -53.60 8.85
CA PHE A 643 -40.97 -53.78 10.30
C PHE A 643 -41.60 -52.66 11.15
N GLN A 644 -41.75 -51.44 10.63
CA GLN A 644 -42.26 -50.27 11.38
C GLN A 644 -43.73 -50.37 11.84
N GLY A 645 -44.48 -51.41 11.44
CA GLY A 645 -45.87 -51.63 11.84
C GLY A 645 -46.23 -53.08 12.20
N SER A 646 -45.24 -53.97 12.33
CA SER A 646 -45.50 -55.39 12.57
C SER A 646 -45.61 -55.71 14.06
N LEU A 647 -46.70 -56.38 14.47
CA LEU A 647 -46.90 -56.88 15.82
C LEU A 647 -46.08 -58.17 16.11
N TRP A 648 -45.58 -58.85 15.06
CA TRP A 648 -44.85 -60.11 15.17
C TRP A 648 -43.71 -60.19 14.14
N PRO A 649 -42.61 -59.43 14.33
CA PRO A 649 -41.46 -59.38 13.42
C PRO A 649 -40.87 -60.77 13.09
N GLU A 650 -41.04 -61.72 14.00
CA GLU A 650 -40.47 -63.07 13.97
C GLU A 650 -41.16 -64.01 12.97
N LYS A 651 -42.40 -63.67 12.59
CA LYS A 651 -43.26 -64.45 11.68
C LYS A 651 -43.38 -63.84 10.28
N GLU A 652 -42.78 -62.68 10.04
CA GLU A 652 -42.81 -62.07 8.72
C GLU A 652 -41.84 -62.75 7.76
N SER A 653 -42.31 -62.98 6.54
CA SER A 653 -41.53 -63.70 5.54
C SER A 653 -40.41 -62.81 4.98
N ILE A 654 -39.18 -63.20 5.27
CA ILE A 654 -37.93 -62.54 4.84
C ILE A 654 -37.69 -62.68 3.31
N MET A 655 -38.59 -63.36 2.58
CA MET A 655 -38.60 -63.51 1.10
C MET A 655 -38.77 -62.18 0.31
N LEU A 656 -38.66 -61.02 0.96
CA LEU A 656 -39.05 -59.72 0.42
C LEU A 656 -37.86 -58.80 0.07
N VAL A 657 -36.61 -59.25 0.29
CA VAL A 657 -35.42 -58.53 -0.18
C VAL A 657 -35.33 -58.67 -1.70
N PRO A 658 -35.38 -57.56 -2.46
CA PRO A 658 -35.32 -57.65 -3.91
C PRO A 658 -33.97 -58.20 -4.38
N PRO A 659 -33.93 -59.20 -5.29
CA PRO A 659 -32.67 -59.81 -5.75
C PRO A 659 -31.79 -58.89 -6.60
N SER A 660 -32.32 -57.76 -7.06
CA SER A 660 -31.61 -56.76 -7.85
C SER A 660 -32.23 -55.37 -7.68
N VAL A 661 -31.55 -54.33 -8.18
CA VAL A 661 -32.10 -52.96 -8.27
C VAL A 661 -33.42 -52.96 -9.07
N TYR A 662 -33.49 -53.73 -10.16
CA TYR A 662 -34.69 -53.84 -10.99
C TYR A 662 -35.87 -54.45 -10.22
N ALA A 663 -35.63 -55.53 -9.48
CA ALA A 663 -36.68 -56.13 -8.66
C ALA A 663 -37.14 -55.20 -7.53
N ALA A 664 -36.25 -54.35 -7.00
CA ALA A 664 -36.61 -53.34 -6.01
C ALA A 664 -37.55 -52.29 -6.60
N TYR A 665 -37.23 -51.80 -7.81
CA TYR A 665 -38.12 -50.89 -8.53
C TYR A 665 -39.45 -51.53 -8.90
N GLU A 666 -39.45 -52.78 -9.38
CA GLU A 666 -40.68 -53.52 -9.67
C GLU A 666 -41.58 -53.64 -8.43
N LYS A 667 -40.99 -53.91 -7.27
CA LYS A 667 -41.71 -53.93 -5.99
C LYS A 667 -42.29 -52.57 -5.63
N ILE A 668 -41.53 -51.49 -5.79
CA ILE A 668 -42.01 -50.11 -5.56
C ILE A 668 -43.18 -49.79 -6.49
N LEU A 669 -43.07 -50.13 -7.78
CA LEU A 669 -44.15 -49.93 -8.76
C LEU A 669 -45.37 -50.80 -8.47
N ASN A 670 -45.19 -51.98 -7.87
CA ASN A 670 -46.27 -52.87 -7.46
C ASN A 670 -47.02 -52.39 -6.20
N ARG A 671 -46.44 -51.47 -5.40
CA ARG A 671 -47.15 -50.81 -4.29
C ARG A 671 -48.26 -49.86 -4.77
N VAL A 672 -48.25 -49.47 -6.05
CA VAL A 672 -49.25 -48.57 -6.63
C VAL A 672 -50.60 -49.31 -6.71
N PRO A 673 -51.68 -48.75 -6.12
CA PRO A 673 -53.02 -49.32 -6.22
C PRO A 673 -53.44 -49.54 -7.68
N SER A 674 -54.14 -50.64 -7.96
CA SER A 674 -54.53 -51.04 -9.32
C SER A 674 -55.28 -49.94 -10.10
N HIS A 675 -56.08 -49.11 -9.41
CA HIS A 675 -56.79 -47.97 -10.02
C HIS A 675 -55.88 -46.78 -10.41
N GLN A 676 -54.65 -46.71 -9.89
CA GLN A 676 -53.69 -45.62 -10.15
C GLN A 676 -52.53 -46.04 -11.06
N LYS A 677 -52.40 -47.33 -11.39
CA LYS A 677 -51.33 -47.84 -12.27
C LYS A 677 -51.30 -47.13 -13.63
N GLY A 678 -52.46 -46.82 -14.19
CA GLY A 678 -52.56 -46.07 -15.46
C GLY A 678 -52.04 -44.63 -15.35
N LEU A 679 -52.26 -43.97 -14.21
CA LEU A 679 -51.75 -42.62 -13.95
C LEU A 679 -50.24 -42.62 -13.77
N VAL A 680 -49.72 -43.54 -12.95
CA VAL A 680 -48.26 -43.68 -12.72
C VAL A 680 -47.54 -44.01 -14.03
N LYS A 681 -48.09 -44.90 -14.87
CA LYS A 681 -47.53 -45.17 -16.19
C LYS A 681 -47.44 -43.92 -17.06
N LYS A 682 -48.49 -43.08 -17.07
CA LYS A 682 -48.47 -41.80 -17.80
C LYS A 682 -47.42 -40.83 -17.23
N ILE A 683 -47.30 -40.74 -15.92
CA ILE A 683 -46.26 -39.91 -15.27
C ILE A 683 -44.87 -40.37 -15.72
N LEU A 684 -44.58 -41.67 -15.66
CA LEU A 684 -43.28 -42.20 -16.09
C LEU A 684 -43.04 -41.97 -17.59
N GLN A 685 -44.06 -42.12 -18.44
CA GLN A 685 -43.97 -41.82 -19.87
C GLN A 685 -43.67 -40.33 -20.13
N ILE A 686 -44.30 -39.42 -19.37
CA ILE A 686 -44.02 -37.98 -19.44
C ILE A 686 -42.58 -37.71 -19.01
N ILE A 687 -42.12 -38.33 -17.91
CA ILE A 687 -40.73 -38.18 -17.43
C ILE A 687 -39.73 -38.66 -18.49
N VAL A 688 -39.94 -39.85 -19.06
CA VAL A 688 -39.06 -40.42 -20.09
C VAL A 688 -39.07 -39.58 -21.37
N GLY A 689 -40.22 -39.02 -21.75
CA GLY A 689 -40.34 -38.15 -22.92
C GLY A 689 -39.92 -36.69 -22.67
N ALA A 690 -39.68 -36.29 -21.42
CA ALA A 690 -39.34 -34.92 -21.08
C ALA A 690 -37.88 -34.64 -21.46
N ARG A 691 -37.67 -33.52 -22.16
CA ARG A 691 -36.33 -33.07 -22.57
C ARG A 691 -35.49 -32.54 -21.40
N ARG A 692 -36.13 -32.20 -20.28
CA ARG A 692 -35.50 -31.73 -19.04
C ARG A 692 -36.36 -32.13 -17.83
N PRO A 693 -35.83 -32.12 -16.61
CA PRO A 693 -36.66 -32.27 -15.41
C PRO A 693 -37.83 -31.28 -15.41
N LEU A 694 -39.02 -31.80 -15.14
CA LEU A 694 -40.24 -31.00 -15.04
C LEU A 694 -40.42 -30.51 -13.61
N THR A 695 -40.75 -29.24 -13.46
CA THR A 695 -41.22 -28.73 -12.16
C THR A 695 -42.54 -29.40 -11.78
N ILE A 696 -42.89 -29.40 -10.49
CA ILE A 696 -44.15 -29.99 -10.02
C ILE A 696 -45.36 -29.37 -10.76
N LYS A 697 -45.31 -28.07 -11.06
CA LYS A 697 -46.35 -27.36 -11.82
C LYS A 697 -46.42 -27.85 -13.27
N GLU A 698 -45.28 -27.98 -13.94
CA GLU A 698 -45.20 -28.48 -15.31
C GLU A 698 -45.64 -29.93 -15.42
N MET A 699 -45.27 -30.77 -14.44
CA MET A 699 -45.72 -32.16 -14.37
C MET A 699 -47.24 -32.23 -14.17
N SER A 700 -47.82 -31.41 -13.29
CA SER A 700 -49.27 -31.33 -13.10
C SER A 700 -49.98 -30.96 -14.41
N MET A 701 -49.50 -29.93 -15.11
CA MET A 701 -50.06 -29.49 -16.39
C MET A 701 -49.93 -30.57 -17.48
N ALA A 702 -48.77 -31.23 -17.59
CA ALA A 702 -48.55 -32.30 -18.56
C ALA A 702 -49.44 -33.53 -18.27
N LEU A 703 -49.65 -33.86 -17.00
CA LEU A 703 -50.51 -34.96 -16.58
C LEU A 703 -51.99 -34.67 -16.86
N ASP A 704 -52.44 -33.44 -16.60
CA ASP A 704 -53.81 -32.99 -16.91
C ASP A 704 -54.10 -33.05 -18.42
N LEU A 705 -53.14 -32.61 -19.24
CA LEU A 705 -53.22 -32.72 -20.70
C LEU A 705 -53.28 -34.18 -21.18
N ALA A 706 -52.46 -35.05 -20.59
CA ALA A 706 -52.41 -36.48 -20.92
C ALA A 706 -53.63 -37.28 -20.42
N HIS A 707 -54.39 -36.75 -19.45
CA HIS A 707 -55.56 -37.42 -18.88
C HIS A 707 -56.87 -37.01 -19.56
N ASN A 708 -57.06 -35.72 -19.86
CA ASN A 708 -58.37 -35.20 -20.23
C ASN A 708 -58.60 -35.05 -21.74
N GLY A 709 -57.57 -35.11 -22.60
CA GLY A 709 -57.71 -35.09 -24.06
C GLY A 709 -58.46 -33.88 -24.66
N LYS A 710 -58.93 -32.95 -23.83
CA LYS A 710 -59.71 -31.77 -24.19
C LYS A 710 -58.90 -30.53 -23.88
N VAL A 711 -58.62 -29.82 -24.96
CA VAL A 711 -57.87 -28.58 -25.06
C VAL A 711 -58.70 -27.45 -24.47
N GLU A 712 -58.54 -27.14 -23.18
CA GLU A 712 -59.02 -25.86 -22.65
C GLU A 712 -58.01 -25.12 -21.76
N ILE A 713 -56.77 -25.59 -21.62
CA ILE A 713 -55.84 -25.02 -20.61
C ILE A 713 -54.64 -24.27 -21.19
N ALA A 714 -54.34 -24.37 -22.50
CA ALA A 714 -53.24 -23.60 -23.09
C ALA A 714 -53.40 -22.08 -22.86
N THR A 715 -54.63 -21.58 -22.90
CA THR A 715 -54.95 -20.16 -22.69
C THR A 715 -55.01 -19.74 -21.21
N ALA A 716 -55.29 -20.67 -20.28
CA ALA A 716 -55.39 -20.38 -18.85
C ALA A 716 -54.04 -20.51 -18.11
N ALA A 717 -53.08 -21.25 -18.66
CA ALA A 717 -51.75 -21.48 -18.06
C ALA A 717 -50.63 -20.57 -18.62
N GLY A 718 -50.93 -19.67 -19.57
CA GLY A 718 -49.95 -18.71 -20.08
C GLY A 718 -48.81 -19.32 -20.91
N VAL A 719 -49.02 -20.47 -21.53
CA VAL A 719 -48.04 -21.11 -22.43
C VAL A 719 -48.42 -20.84 -23.88
N ASP A 720 -47.58 -20.07 -24.57
CA ASP A 720 -47.74 -19.70 -25.97
C ASP A 720 -47.46 -20.90 -26.90
N PRO A 721 -48.47 -21.42 -27.64
CA PRO A 721 -48.29 -22.57 -28.54
C PRO A 721 -47.34 -22.29 -29.70
N THR A 722 -47.06 -21.01 -30.02
CA THR A 722 -46.23 -20.63 -31.16
C THR A 722 -44.73 -20.79 -30.89
N LYS A 723 -44.31 -20.95 -29.63
CA LYS A 723 -42.90 -21.21 -29.25
C LYS A 723 -42.50 -22.70 -29.28
N LEU A 724 -43.44 -23.62 -29.52
CA LEU A 724 -43.15 -25.04 -29.71
C LEU A 724 -42.73 -25.40 -31.14
N ASN A 725 -42.91 -24.48 -32.11
CA ASN A 725 -42.68 -24.75 -33.53
C ASN A 725 -41.48 -24.02 -34.15
N SER A 726 -40.51 -23.58 -33.35
CA SER A 726 -39.31 -22.90 -33.88
C SER A 726 -38.01 -23.38 -33.24
N GLN A 727 -37.72 -24.69 -33.38
CA GLN A 727 -36.37 -25.19 -33.69
C GLN A 727 -36.42 -26.69 -34.01
N GLY A 728 -36.32 -27.01 -35.30
CA GLY A 728 -35.67 -28.25 -35.77
C GLY A 728 -36.54 -29.50 -35.90
N VAL A 729 -37.50 -29.48 -36.83
CA VAL A 729 -37.79 -30.70 -37.62
C VAL A 729 -36.65 -30.86 -38.63
N SER A 730 -35.61 -31.61 -38.29
CA SER A 730 -34.78 -32.39 -39.23
C SER A 730 -33.63 -33.11 -38.51
N SER A 731 -33.91 -34.30 -37.95
CA SER A 731 -33.02 -35.48 -37.91
C SER A 731 -33.48 -36.45 -36.81
N TRP A 732 -34.53 -37.23 -37.10
CA TRP A 732 -34.89 -38.43 -36.33
C TRP A 732 -35.07 -39.65 -37.25
N GLU A 733 -34.15 -39.79 -38.21
CA GLU A 733 -33.84 -41.09 -38.83
C GLU A 733 -32.42 -41.46 -38.44
N LYS A 734 -32.31 -42.22 -37.35
CA LYS A 734 -31.18 -43.05 -36.87
C LYS A 734 -31.12 -42.90 -35.36
N TYR A 735 -31.90 -43.70 -34.66
CA TYR A 735 -31.48 -44.58 -33.56
C TYR A 735 -32.74 -45.28 -33.08
N ASN A 736 -33.17 -46.26 -33.90
CA ASN A 736 -34.06 -47.32 -33.45
C ASN A 736 -33.33 -48.09 -32.35
N TYR A 737 -33.76 -47.88 -31.10
CA TYR A 737 -33.80 -48.92 -30.07
C TYR A 737 -35.11 -48.75 -29.28
N LEU A 738 -36.22 -48.84 -30.02
CA LEU A 738 -37.51 -49.25 -29.47
C LEU A 738 -37.44 -50.77 -29.28
N GLY A 739 -37.07 -51.17 -28.08
CA GLY A 739 -37.05 -52.56 -27.65
C GLY A 739 -36.42 -52.62 -26.27
N ILE A 740 -37.11 -53.25 -25.32
CA ILE A 740 -36.81 -53.35 -23.88
C ILE A 740 -37.46 -52.23 -23.06
N PHE A 741 -38.79 -52.20 -23.02
CA PHE A 741 -39.62 -51.90 -21.84
C PHE A 741 -41.10 -52.06 -22.25
N LEU A 742 -41.45 -53.31 -22.59
CA LEU A 742 -42.83 -53.82 -22.49
C LEU A 742 -42.80 -55.00 -21.53
#